data_AF-A0A7C6TFC0-F1
#
_entry.id   AF-A0A7C6TFC0-F1
#
_cell.length_a   1.000
_cell.length_b   1.000
_cell.length_c   1.000
_cell.angle_alpha   90.00
_cell.angle_beta   90.00
_cell.angle_gamma   90.00
#
_symmetry.space_group_name_H-M   'P 1'
#
loop_
_entity.id
_entity.type
_entity.pdbx_description
1 polymer ?
#
loop_
_entity_poly.entity_id
_entity_poly.type
_entity_poly.pdbx_seq_one_letter_code
_entity_poly.pdbx_strand_id
1 'polypeptide(L)'
;MQVTVRSVVDGTGYPAEEWTPGPSATVVDYLADGLLGPGGRLDADLNGEPDVMLPTGSIAEPVGDGQSLVYYYRLALGPHDVVHGLKLEVQAYGAVGSASGATYDVGDVGPDATVEIVVRVPVNAALDPDAAELILILSDDIHGAYDWIWMHHPVDTTGPEVSLRPSDGWARLGENMVTGTAEDPSGVASVTLETKVVPGGATTTIVCPQADARSGEWACAWNAGTLVGADAVELRARGTDTLGNVGAWSPAMTLRVDRIPPTVILDANLEAALAGGVVNPNALTYAGGVEDDVLARRVELHIRRGGIANRLPLAVTPGDAASGVWSTARTLAAVDGLTETLTVYAYDGAGNRSDAMTRSYRVDTAAPVVTGTQHVRILYLNPDDAALQAATGLLVAYQPGAPVLSGTVSDRSLVERMRVRITAPGGGVTWDSVAVEGGAWSWAPHLTSGGHYTLHVEATDAAGNTSVIGPYTLTVFSGNVTLFPLVRLGRIATPGDVVPRLWLPYVARGAQGYAAAEPTPTSTATATATATATAPPTGTATVTPTAMGAATPTLAPSATATEVPSPTDMPTDTPPSTVTLAPTATVTPMATDAPTPTLAPSATATEAPSPTDTPTPIETETATATMEPPPSEATATPAVAPSDTPAVEIEAGGESASTPTQAPTAEDGTGAVPYV
;
A
#
# COMPACT_ATOMS: atom_id res chain seq x y z
N MET A 1 15.88 42.32 -36.63
CA MET A 1 14.43 42.21 -36.90
C MET A 1 13.72 41.67 -35.67
N GLN A 2 12.42 41.90 -35.48
CA GLN A 2 11.62 41.20 -34.46
C GLN A 2 10.23 40.89 -35.01
N VAL A 3 9.76 39.66 -34.81
CA VAL A 3 8.36 39.25 -35.00
C VAL A 3 7.78 38.93 -33.64
N THR A 4 6.55 39.37 -33.37
CA THR A 4 5.79 38.95 -32.18
C THR A 4 4.42 38.45 -32.62
N VAL A 5 4.07 37.22 -32.22
CA VAL A 5 2.75 36.63 -32.47
C VAL A 5 1.83 36.97 -31.31
N ARG A 6 0.64 37.47 -31.62
CA ARG A 6 -0.50 37.54 -30.69
C ARG A 6 -1.69 36.86 -31.36
N SER A 7 -2.65 36.39 -30.58
CA SER A 7 -3.90 35.84 -31.12
C SER A 7 -5.10 36.37 -30.38
N VAL A 8 -6.22 36.49 -31.08
CA VAL A 8 -7.54 36.79 -30.50
C VAL A 8 -8.53 35.75 -30.97
N VAL A 9 -9.31 35.22 -30.03
CA VAL A 9 -10.55 34.48 -30.33
C VAL A 9 -11.61 35.53 -30.65
N ASP A 10 -12.17 35.46 -31.86
CA ASP A 10 -12.96 36.57 -32.40
C ASP A 10 -14.26 36.81 -31.61
N GLY A 11 -14.52 38.05 -31.21
CA GLY A 11 -15.72 38.43 -30.45
C GLY A 11 -15.62 39.69 -29.60
N THR A 12 -14.42 40.12 -29.23
CA THR A 12 -14.20 41.30 -28.37
C THR A 12 -13.31 42.35 -29.04
N GLY A 13 -13.90 43.50 -29.37
CA GLY A 13 -13.22 44.62 -30.04
C GLY A 13 -12.32 45.46 -29.13
N TYR A 14 -11.34 44.84 -28.49
CA TYR A 14 -10.39 45.51 -27.59
C TYR A 14 -9.34 46.35 -28.35
N PRO A 15 -8.87 47.48 -27.78
CA PRO A 15 -7.77 48.28 -28.33
C PRO A 15 -6.42 47.52 -28.25
N ALA A 16 -5.38 48.03 -28.92
CA ALA A 16 -4.08 47.37 -29.13
C ALA A 16 -3.27 46.98 -27.86
N GLU A 17 -3.73 47.39 -26.68
CA GLU A 17 -2.98 47.41 -25.42
C GLU A 17 -3.36 46.26 -24.48
N GLU A 18 -4.53 45.63 -24.65
CA GLU A 18 -5.09 44.60 -23.76
C GLU A 18 -4.89 43.15 -24.26
N TRP A 19 -3.85 42.92 -25.05
CA TRP A 19 -3.64 41.67 -25.80
C TRP A 19 -2.76 40.68 -25.05
N THR A 20 -3.25 39.46 -24.88
CA THR A 20 -2.46 38.33 -24.39
C THR A 20 -1.35 37.93 -25.38
N PRO A 21 -0.29 37.24 -24.91
CA PRO A 21 0.59 36.49 -25.80
C PRO A 21 -0.22 35.53 -26.69
N GLY A 22 0.22 35.34 -27.92
CA GLY A 22 -0.34 34.32 -28.81
C GLY A 22 0.32 32.95 -28.58
N PRO A 23 -0.16 31.89 -29.25
CA PRO A 23 0.54 30.62 -29.34
C PRO A 23 1.94 30.84 -29.92
N SER A 24 2.94 30.07 -29.49
CA SER A 24 4.25 30.12 -30.13
C SER A 24 4.15 29.64 -31.57
N ALA A 25 4.73 30.39 -32.50
CA ALA A 25 4.95 29.94 -33.87
C ALA A 25 6.34 29.33 -33.99
N THR A 26 6.50 28.36 -34.90
CA THR A 26 7.81 28.13 -35.52
C THR A 26 8.08 29.36 -36.40
N VAL A 27 9.24 30.00 -36.23
CA VAL A 27 9.65 31.19 -37.01
C VAL A 27 11.06 30.97 -37.54
N VAL A 28 11.28 31.25 -38.83
CA VAL A 28 12.57 31.14 -39.52
C VAL A 28 12.79 32.37 -40.41
N ASP A 29 13.99 32.93 -40.37
CA ASP A 29 14.41 34.18 -41.02
C ASP A 29 15.51 33.90 -42.06
N TYR A 30 15.36 34.40 -43.29
CA TYR A 30 16.31 34.16 -44.38
C TYR A 30 17.68 34.80 -44.14
N LEU A 31 17.72 36.01 -43.58
CA LEU A 31 18.95 36.76 -43.33
C LEU A 31 19.65 36.37 -42.02
N ALA A 32 18.90 35.85 -41.04
CA ALA A 32 19.44 35.37 -39.76
C ALA A 32 19.81 33.88 -39.77
N ASP A 33 18.93 33.01 -40.28
CA ASP A 33 19.08 31.55 -40.20
C ASP A 33 19.57 30.92 -41.51
N GLY A 34 19.16 31.48 -42.67
CA GLY A 34 19.56 30.99 -43.99
C GLY A 34 19.09 29.57 -44.35
N LEU A 35 18.05 29.07 -43.67
CA LEU A 35 17.60 27.67 -43.75
C LEU A 35 16.87 27.32 -45.05
N LEU A 36 16.10 28.27 -45.61
CA LEU A 36 15.29 28.12 -46.81
C LEU A 36 15.72 29.09 -47.91
N GLY A 37 15.39 28.77 -49.17
CA GLY A 37 15.57 29.67 -50.31
C GLY A 37 14.27 30.41 -50.69
N PRO A 38 14.34 31.48 -51.49
CA PRO A 38 13.16 32.19 -52.00
C PRO A 38 12.14 31.25 -52.67
N GLY A 39 10.89 31.29 -52.20
CA GLY A 39 9.82 30.38 -52.67
C GLY A 39 9.86 28.96 -52.09
N GLY A 40 10.75 28.68 -51.13
CA GLY A 40 10.65 27.53 -50.25
C GLY A 40 9.50 27.67 -49.24
N ARG A 41 9.17 26.57 -48.56
CA ARG A 41 8.14 26.46 -47.52
C ARG A 41 8.70 25.66 -46.34
N LEU A 42 8.18 25.89 -45.14
CA LEU A 42 8.47 25.08 -43.95
C LEU A 42 7.76 23.73 -44.00
N ASP A 43 6.50 23.70 -44.46
CA ASP A 43 5.60 22.53 -44.49
C ASP A 43 4.99 22.45 -45.89
N ALA A 44 5.72 21.87 -46.85
CA ALA A 44 5.42 22.00 -48.26
C ALA A 44 4.28 21.09 -48.73
N ASP A 45 4.02 19.97 -48.05
CA ASP A 45 2.90 19.06 -48.32
C ASP A 45 1.64 19.32 -47.47
N LEU A 46 1.72 20.23 -46.47
CA LEU A 46 0.63 20.63 -45.56
C LEU A 46 0.17 19.48 -44.65
N ASN A 47 1.12 18.85 -43.96
CA ASN A 47 0.84 17.74 -43.04
C ASN A 47 0.81 18.14 -41.55
N GLY A 48 1.19 19.38 -41.21
CA GLY A 48 1.25 19.90 -39.84
C GLY A 48 2.62 19.80 -39.18
N GLU A 49 3.59 19.09 -39.77
CA GLU A 49 4.98 18.98 -39.32
C GLU A 49 5.95 19.55 -40.39
N PRO A 50 6.84 20.50 -40.05
CA PRO A 50 7.77 21.07 -41.02
C PRO A 50 8.76 20.07 -41.67
N ASP A 51 8.83 20.08 -43.01
CA ASP A 51 9.75 19.32 -43.87
C ASP A 51 11.24 19.58 -43.59
N VAL A 52 11.57 20.73 -43.00
CA VAL A 52 12.94 21.18 -42.77
C VAL A 52 13.36 21.09 -41.30
N MET A 53 14.59 20.62 -41.06
CA MET A 53 15.14 20.49 -39.72
C MET A 53 15.36 21.88 -39.09
N LEU A 54 14.45 22.24 -38.18
CA LEU A 54 14.40 23.54 -37.52
C LEU A 54 15.52 23.74 -36.47
N PRO A 55 15.82 24.99 -36.08
CA PRO A 55 16.66 25.29 -34.91
C PRO A 55 16.10 24.67 -33.61
N THR A 56 16.98 24.13 -32.75
CA THR A 56 16.55 23.46 -31.52
C THR A 56 15.76 24.38 -30.58
N GLY A 57 14.49 24.05 -30.35
CA GLY A 57 13.60 24.78 -29.44
C GLY A 57 12.40 25.46 -30.11
N SER A 58 12.34 25.48 -31.45
CA SER A 58 11.14 25.92 -32.18
C SER A 58 10.10 24.80 -32.22
N ILE A 59 9.19 24.79 -31.24
CA ILE A 59 7.96 24.01 -31.25
C ILE A 59 6.81 25.01 -31.32
N ALA A 60 5.99 24.90 -32.37
CA ALA A 60 4.78 25.69 -32.49
C ALA A 60 3.69 25.13 -31.57
N GLU A 61 2.86 26.00 -30.99
CA GLU A 61 1.60 25.59 -30.38
C GLU A 61 0.49 25.58 -31.45
N PRO A 62 -0.45 24.58 -31.41
CA PRO A 62 -1.51 24.49 -32.40
C PRO A 62 -2.47 25.68 -32.39
N VAL A 63 -3.17 25.84 -33.51
CA VAL A 63 -4.19 26.89 -33.71
C VAL A 63 -5.54 26.30 -34.11
N GLY A 64 -6.62 26.91 -33.62
CA GLY A 64 -7.99 26.42 -33.81
C GLY A 64 -8.74 27.09 -34.96
N ASP A 65 -9.77 26.42 -35.48
CA ASP A 65 -10.66 26.99 -36.50
C ASP A 65 -11.33 28.28 -36.00
N GLY A 66 -11.36 29.31 -36.85
CA GLY A 66 -11.92 30.63 -36.50
C GLY A 66 -11.06 31.49 -35.57
N GLN A 67 -9.85 31.05 -35.18
CA GLN A 67 -8.89 31.89 -34.46
C GLN A 67 -8.33 33.00 -35.37
N SER A 68 -8.08 34.19 -34.83
CA SER A 68 -7.38 35.26 -35.56
C SER A 68 -5.96 35.41 -35.02
N LEU A 69 -4.98 35.09 -35.87
CA LEU A 69 -3.55 35.29 -35.59
C LEU A 69 -3.15 36.70 -36.03
N VAL A 70 -2.33 37.37 -35.23
CA VAL A 70 -1.91 38.75 -35.46
C VAL A 70 -0.40 38.84 -35.29
N TYR A 71 0.28 39.01 -36.42
CA TYR A 71 1.72 39.08 -36.52
C TYR A 71 2.17 40.54 -36.51
N TYR A 72 2.92 40.91 -35.48
CA TYR A 72 3.56 42.21 -35.36
C TYR A 72 4.97 42.10 -35.93
N TYR A 73 5.17 42.69 -37.12
CA TYR A 73 6.46 42.77 -37.78
C TYR A 73 7.14 44.10 -37.44
N ARG A 74 8.31 44.05 -36.78
CA ARG A 74 9.06 45.26 -36.39
C ARG A 74 10.42 45.33 -37.07
N LEU A 75 10.58 46.35 -37.90
CA LEU A 75 11.84 46.79 -38.50
C LEU A 75 12.35 48.03 -37.74
N ALA A 76 13.65 48.10 -37.50
CA ALA A 76 14.31 49.29 -36.95
C ALA A 76 15.60 49.53 -37.74
N LEU A 77 15.75 50.73 -38.27
CA LEU A 77 16.90 51.17 -39.06
C LEU A 77 17.92 51.87 -38.17
N GLY A 78 19.20 51.78 -38.52
CA GLY A 78 20.27 52.51 -37.86
C GLY A 78 20.31 53.99 -38.27
N PRO A 79 21.21 54.78 -37.64
CA PRO A 79 21.29 56.24 -37.84
C PRO A 79 21.76 56.68 -39.23
N HIS A 80 22.12 55.74 -40.11
CA HIS A 80 22.64 56.00 -41.46
C HIS A 80 21.93 55.16 -42.54
N ASP A 81 20.97 54.33 -42.16
CA ASP A 81 20.30 53.41 -43.09
C ASP A 81 19.05 54.10 -43.67
N VAL A 82 18.78 53.88 -44.95
CA VAL A 82 17.61 54.41 -45.67
C VAL A 82 17.09 53.33 -46.60
N VAL A 83 15.79 53.06 -46.56
CA VAL A 83 15.12 52.11 -47.45
C VAL A 83 14.16 52.88 -48.35
N HIS A 84 14.22 52.66 -49.66
CA HIS A 84 13.39 53.37 -50.64
C HIS A 84 12.30 52.44 -51.18
N GLY A 85 11.03 52.89 -51.10
CA GLY A 85 9.89 52.08 -51.54
C GLY A 85 9.73 50.74 -50.82
N LEU A 86 9.91 50.69 -49.50
CA LEU A 86 9.75 49.47 -48.70
C LEU A 86 8.33 48.88 -48.85
N LYS A 87 8.25 47.59 -49.18
CA LYS A 87 7.01 46.83 -49.36
C LYS A 87 7.09 45.47 -48.66
N LEU A 88 6.01 45.08 -47.98
CA LEU A 88 5.82 43.75 -47.39
C LEU A 88 4.75 42.99 -48.18
N GLU A 89 5.12 41.90 -48.84
CA GLU A 89 4.17 40.95 -49.45
C GLU A 89 3.87 39.80 -48.47
N VAL A 90 2.63 39.34 -48.46
CA VAL A 90 2.17 38.18 -47.67
C VAL A 90 1.82 37.03 -48.61
N GLN A 91 2.46 35.88 -48.42
CA GLN A 91 2.04 34.61 -49.02
C GLN A 91 1.57 33.70 -47.88
N ALA A 92 0.44 33.02 -48.06
CA ALA A 92 -0.14 32.16 -47.03
C ALA A 92 -0.64 30.85 -47.63
N TYR A 93 -0.54 29.77 -46.84
CA TYR A 93 -0.85 28.40 -47.24
C TYR A 93 -1.58 27.66 -46.10
N GLY A 94 -2.23 26.54 -46.42
CA GLY A 94 -3.04 25.79 -45.46
C GLY A 94 -4.24 26.60 -44.95
N ALA A 95 -4.57 26.46 -43.66
CA ALA A 95 -5.74 27.05 -43.01
C ALA A 95 -5.76 28.59 -43.07
N VAL A 96 -4.60 29.21 -43.28
CA VAL A 96 -4.43 30.67 -43.36
C VAL A 96 -4.37 31.20 -44.79
N GLY A 97 -4.53 30.33 -45.81
CA GLY A 97 -4.40 30.66 -47.23
C GLY A 97 -5.25 31.84 -47.73
N SER A 98 -6.33 32.19 -47.04
CA SER A 98 -7.14 33.40 -47.32
C SER A 98 -6.41 34.74 -47.08
N ALA A 99 -5.27 34.75 -46.39
CA ALA A 99 -4.43 35.95 -46.21
C ALA A 99 -3.39 36.15 -47.35
N SER A 100 -3.28 35.19 -48.28
CA SER A 100 -2.27 35.19 -49.34
C SER A 100 -2.54 36.27 -50.40
N GLY A 101 -1.49 36.97 -50.84
CA GLY A 101 -1.56 38.06 -51.81
C GLY A 101 -1.87 39.44 -51.22
N ALA A 102 -1.84 39.60 -49.90
CA ALA A 102 -1.86 40.93 -49.28
C ALA A 102 -0.51 41.65 -49.48
N THR A 103 -0.53 42.97 -49.62
CA THR A 103 0.68 43.79 -49.75
C THR A 103 0.55 45.09 -48.98
N TYR A 104 1.57 45.43 -48.21
CA TYR A 104 1.68 46.66 -47.43
C TYR A 104 2.81 47.51 -48.04
N ASP A 105 2.46 48.61 -48.69
CA ASP A 105 3.42 49.60 -49.21
C ASP A 105 3.69 50.65 -48.14
N VAL A 106 4.92 50.69 -47.62
CA VAL A 106 5.38 51.62 -46.57
C VAL A 106 6.03 52.86 -47.18
N GLY A 107 6.58 52.74 -48.40
CA GLY A 107 7.32 53.81 -49.07
C GLY A 107 8.72 54.03 -48.50
N ASP A 108 9.20 55.27 -48.54
CA ASP A 108 10.56 55.63 -48.11
C ASP A 108 10.67 55.72 -46.58
N VAL A 109 11.64 55.00 -46.02
CA VAL A 109 11.93 54.94 -44.59
C VAL A 109 13.32 55.50 -44.31
N GLY A 110 13.37 56.55 -43.47
CA GLY A 110 14.62 57.26 -43.11
C GLY A 110 15.41 56.64 -41.95
N PRO A 111 16.56 57.22 -41.60
CA PRO A 111 17.43 56.73 -40.52
C PRO A 111 16.78 56.86 -39.15
N ASP A 112 17.22 56.01 -38.20
CA ASP A 112 16.70 55.88 -36.83
C ASP A 112 15.19 55.53 -36.73
N ALA A 113 14.52 55.26 -37.85
CA ALA A 113 13.11 54.93 -37.89
C ALA A 113 12.82 53.51 -37.35
N THR A 114 11.74 53.38 -36.59
CA THR A 114 11.06 52.10 -36.34
C THR A 114 9.80 52.04 -37.19
N VAL A 115 9.63 50.97 -37.94
CA VAL A 115 8.41 50.62 -38.67
C VAL A 115 7.78 49.40 -38.01
N GLU A 116 6.48 49.45 -37.77
CA GLU A 116 5.69 48.32 -37.30
C GLU A 116 4.56 48.05 -38.28
N ILE A 117 4.44 46.79 -38.74
CA ILE A 117 3.39 46.33 -39.66
C ILE A 117 2.60 45.23 -38.95
N VAL A 118 1.28 45.34 -38.96
CA VAL A 118 0.38 44.40 -38.28
C VAL A 118 -0.39 43.59 -39.31
N VAL A 119 -0.04 42.32 -39.45
CA VAL A 119 -0.70 41.39 -40.37
C VAL A 119 -1.73 40.57 -39.60
N ARG A 120 -3.00 40.61 -40.03
CA ARG A 120 -4.11 39.87 -39.42
C ARG A 120 -4.49 38.70 -40.30
N VAL A 121 -4.53 37.51 -39.72
CA VAL A 121 -4.56 36.24 -40.44
C VAL A 121 -5.62 35.34 -39.78
N PRO A 122 -6.80 35.17 -40.39
CA PRO A 122 -7.81 34.23 -39.89
C PRO A 122 -7.40 32.79 -40.21
N VAL A 123 -7.56 31.90 -39.23
CA VAL A 123 -7.45 30.45 -39.40
C VAL A 123 -8.81 29.91 -39.84
N ASN A 124 -8.83 29.13 -40.93
CA ASN A 124 -10.01 28.47 -41.48
C ASN A 124 -9.65 27.02 -41.82
N ALA A 125 -9.96 26.11 -40.90
CA ALA A 125 -9.59 24.69 -41.02
C ALA A 125 -10.35 23.95 -42.15
N ALA A 126 -11.34 24.60 -42.78
CA ALA A 126 -11.99 24.10 -43.98
C ALA A 126 -11.21 24.41 -45.29
N LEU A 127 -10.11 25.17 -45.22
CA LEU A 127 -9.10 25.24 -46.29
C LEU A 127 -8.12 24.08 -46.17
N ASP A 128 -7.66 23.80 -44.95
CA ASP A 128 -6.71 22.76 -44.59
C ASP A 128 -6.83 22.48 -43.08
N PRO A 129 -6.99 21.23 -42.62
CA PRO A 129 -7.25 20.95 -41.21
C PRO A 129 -5.99 20.71 -40.37
N ASP A 130 -4.82 20.61 -40.99
CA ASP A 130 -3.59 20.09 -40.39
C ASP A 130 -2.50 21.17 -40.26
N ALA A 131 -2.43 22.14 -41.20
CA ALA A 131 -1.33 23.10 -41.26
C ALA A 131 -1.74 24.57 -41.50
N ALA A 132 -1.00 25.51 -40.90
CA ALA A 132 -1.10 26.95 -41.12
C ALA A 132 0.27 27.58 -41.33
N GLU A 133 0.61 27.97 -42.57
CA GLU A 133 1.89 28.61 -42.90
C GLU A 133 1.71 30.02 -43.49
N LEU A 134 2.51 30.96 -42.99
CA LEU A 134 2.59 32.35 -43.43
C LEU A 134 4.05 32.68 -43.81
N ILE A 135 4.24 33.26 -44.99
CA ILE A 135 5.53 33.80 -45.45
C ILE A 135 5.37 35.31 -45.64
N LEU A 136 6.20 36.08 -44.95
CA LEU A 136 6.36 37.52 -45.22
C LEU A 136 7.59 37.73 -46.08
N ILE A 137 7.45 38.54 -47.13
CA ILE A 137 8.53 38.85 -48.07
C ILE A 137 8.76 40.36 -48.04
N LEU A 138 9.97 40.78 -47.65
CA LEU A 138 10.36 42.19 -47.73
C LEU A 138 11.01 42.50 -49.07
N SER A 139 10.66 43.65 -49.61
CA SER A 139 11.27 44.19 -50.82
C SER A 139 11.44 45.72 -50.77
N ASP A 140 12.42 46.23 -51.51
CA ASP A 140 12.63 47.65 -51.74
C ASP A 140 12.96 47.93 -53.22
N ASP A 141 12.96 49.21 -53.61
CA ASP A 141 13.17 49.63 -55.00
C ASP A 141 14.64 49.50 -55.50
N ILE A 142 15.59 49.09 -54.63
CA ILE A 142 17.02 48.94 -54.93
C ILE A 142 17.41 47.46 -55.08
N HIS A 143 16.93 46.62 -54.17
CA HIS A 143 17.32 45.21 -54.04
C HIS A 143 16.28 44.25 -54.63
N GLY A 144 15.04 44.70 -54.82
CA GLY A 144 13.91 43.79 -55.06
C GLY A 144 13.53 43.07 -53.77
N ALA A 145 13.04 41.83 -53.85
CA ALA A 145 12.84 40.99 -52.66
C ALA A 145 14.19 40.54 -52.09
N TYR A 146 14.40 40.78 -50.79
CA TYR A 146 15.70 40.58 -50.13
C TYR A 146 15.65 39.79 -48.82
N ASP A 147 14.47 39.64 -48.21
CA ASP A 147 14.27 38.89 -46.97
C ASP A 147 12.94 38.12 -46.98
N TRP A 148 12.94 36.96 -46.34
CA TRP A 148 11.81 36.03 -46.26
C TRP A 148 11.69 35.50 -44.83
N ILE A 149 10.47 35.54 -44.30
CA ILE A 149 10.18 35.17 -42.92
C ILE A 149 9.07 34.15 -42.94
N TRP A 150 9.42 32.89 -42.68
CA TRP A 150 8.47 31.79 -42.62
C TRP A 150 7.96 31.63 -41.19
N MET A 151 6.66 31.46 -41.05
CA MET A 151 5.98 31.19 -39.79
C MET A 151 5.01 30.03 -39.97
N HIS A 152 5.01 29.10 -39.03
CA HIS A 152 4.19 27.88 -39.10
C HIS A 152 3.55 27.56 -37.74
N HIS A 153 2.31 27.08 -37.81
CA HIS A 153 1.62 26.37 -36.74
C HIS A 153 0.97 25.09 -37.30
N PRO A 154 0.95 23.97 -36.55
CA PRO A 154 -0.04 22.93 -36.78
C PRO A 154 -1.45 23.47 -36.47
N VAL A 155 -2.46 22.90 -37.10
CA VAL A 155 -3.88 23.22 -36.87
C VAL A 155 -4.49 22.05 -36.10
N ASP A 156 -5.40 22.33 -35.16
CA ASP A 156 -6.10 21.28 -34.43
C ASP A 156 -7.63 21.48 -34.46
N THR A 157 -8.29 20.46 -34.99
CA THR A 157 -9.75 20.33 -35.09
C THR A 157 -10.27 19.09 -34.35
N THR A 158 -9.36 18.37 -33.68
CA THR A 158 -9.64 17.16 -32.91
C THR A 158 -9.71 17.51 -31.43
N GLY A 159 -10.38 16.67 -30.64
CA GLY A 159 -10.46 16.88 -29.19
C GLY A 159 -10.08 15.61 -28.42
N PRO A 160 -9.74 15.72 -27.13
CA PRO A 160 -8.81 14.78 -26.49
C PRO A 160 -9.30 13.33 -26.49
N GLU A 161 -8.38 12.39 -26.73
CA GLU A 161 -8.66 10.98 -26.43
C GLU A 161 -8.61 10.76 -24.91
N VAL A 162 -9.67 10.17 -24.36
CA VAL A 162 -9.82 9.99 -22.90
C VAL A 162 -10.08 8.53 -22.53
N SER A 163 -9.24 8.02 -21.63
CA SER A 163 -9.39 6.70 -21.00
C SER A 163 -9.87 6.83 -19.54
N LEU A 164 -10.47 5.77 -19.00
CA LEU A 164 -10.68 5.61 -17.55
C LEU A 164 -9.77 4.49 -17.05
N ARG A 165 -9.07 4.73 -15.94
CA ARG A 165 -8.28 3.70 -15.26
C ARG A 165 -9.20 2.78 -14.44
N PRO A 166 -8.93 1.46 -14.38
CA PRO A 166 -9.76 0.52 -13.60
C PRO A 166 -9.83 0.93 -12.12
N SER A 167 -11.04 0.94 -11.56
CA SER A 167 -11.29 1.15 -10.14
C SER A 167 -11.33 -0.19 -9.37
N ASP A 168 -11.61 -0.13 -8.06
CA ASP A 168 -11.93 -1.30 -7.23
C ASP A 168 -13.14 -2.14 -7.74
N GLY A 169 -13.88 -1.63 -8.75
CA GLY A 169 -15.08 -2.26 -9.32
C GLY A 169 -16.40 -1.83 -8.67
N TRP A 170 -16.36 -0.85 -7.75
CA TRP A 170 -17.48 -0.48 -6.87
C TRP A 170 -17.77 1.02 -6.86
N ALA A 171 -19.06 1.36 -6.79
CA ALA A 171 -19.55 2.71 -6.51
C ALA A 171 -19.92 2.83 -5.02
N ARG A 172 -19.29 3.75 -4.30
CA ARG A 172 -19.54 4.00 -2.88
C ARG A 172 -20.66 5.02 -2.70
N LEU A 173 -21.33 5.01 -1.54
CA LEU A 173 -22.27 6.07 -1.17
C LEU A 173 -21.55 7.41 -0.98
N GLY A 174 -22.11 8.49 -1.51
CA GLY A 174 -21.51 9.82 -1.43
C GLY A 174 -20.36 10.05 -2.42
N GLU A 175 -19.27 10.64 -1.95
CA GLU A 175 -18.14 11.05 -2.79
C GLU A 175 -17.25 9.88 -3.21
N ASN A 176 -16.93 9.85 -4.50
CA ASN A 176 -16.09 8.87 -5.18
C ASN A 176 -15.03 9.60 -6.03
N MET A 177 -13.94 8.91 -6.30
CA MET A 177 -12.85 9.37 -7.16
C MET A 177 -12.78 8.47 -8.40
N VAL A 178 -12.69 9.04 -9.59
CA VAL A 178 -12.29 8.33 -10.81
C VAL A 178 -11.07 9.02 -11.42
N THR A 179 -10.19 8.25 -12.05
CA THR A 179 -8.98 8.74 -12.70
C THR A 179 -8.83 8.11 -14.09
N GLY A 180 -7.97 8.70 -14.92
CA GLY A 180 -7.77 8.26 -16.29
C GLY A 180 -6.54 8.88 -16.94
N THR A 181 -6.41 8.68 -18.25
CA THR A 181 -5.53 9.50 -19.09
C THR A 181 -6.36 10.37 -20.04
N ALA A 182 -5.83 11.52 -20.41
CA ALA A 182 -6.39 12.42 -21.40
C ALA A 182 -5.22 13.11 -22.12
N GLU A 183 -5.10 12.90 -23.43
CA GLU A 183 -3.97 13.36 -24.25
C GLU A 183 -4.48 13.99 -25.55
N ASP A 184 -3.80 15.06 -25.97
CA ASP A 184 -4.24 16.00 -27.00
C ASP A 184 -3.06 16.94 -27.40
N PRO A 185 -2.85 17.29 -28.70
CA PRO A 185 -1.77 18.19 -29.12
C PRO A 185 -1.91 19.61 -28.54
N SER A 186 -3.15 20.12 -28.51
CA SER A 186 -3.53 21.43 -27.98
C SER A 186 -3.63 21.44 -26.45
N GLY A 187 -3.60 20.26 -25.83
CA GLY A 187 -3.62 20.05 -24.39
C GLY A 187 -5.03 20.14 -23.81
N VAL A 188 -5.26 19.42 -22.72
CA VAL A 188 -6.61 19.18 -22.17
C VAL A 188 -7.01 20.27 -21.18
N ALA A 189 -7.97 21.13 -21.52
CA ALA A 189 -8.50 22.11 -20.57
C ALA A 189 -9.46 21.49 -19.55
N SER A 190 -10.26 20.49 -19.96
CA SER A 190 -11.15 19.77 -19.04
C SER A 190 -11.51 18.37 -19.51
N VAL A 191 -11.93 17.53 -18.56
CA VAL A 191 -12.61 16.26 -18.85
C VAL A 191 -14.05 16.38 -18.39
N THR A 192 -15.01 16.03 -19.24
CA THR A 192 -16.41 15.83 -18.83
C THR A 192 -16.63 14.37 -18.48
N LEU A 193 -16.93 14.09 -17.21
CA LEU A 193 -17.38 12.79 -16.74
C LEU A 193 -18.91 12.71 -16.84
N GLU A 194 -19.44 11.65 -17.43
CA GLU A 194 -20.85 11.26 -17.34
C GLU A 194 -20.99 10.08 -16.36
N THR A 195 -21.98 10.18 -15.47
CA THR A 195 -22.38 9.09 -14.56
C THR A 195 -23.85 8.76 -14.75
N LYS A 196 -24.20 7.47 -14.68
CA LYS A 196 -25.58 7.00 -14.87
C LYS A 196 -25.88 5.86 -13.89
N VAL A 197 -26.87 6.06 -13.03
CA VAL A 197 -27.31 5.05 -12.06
C VAL A 197 -28.23 4.03 -12.74
N VAL A 198 -27.99 2.73 -12.52
CA VAL A 198 -28.69 1.62 -13.17
C VAL A 198 -29.33 0.72 -12.10
N PRO A 199 -30.60 0.28 -12.26
CA PRO A 199 -31.50 0.52 -13.39
C PRO A 199 -32.29 1.84 -13.30
N GLY A 200 -32.53 2.47 -14.45
CA GLY A 200 -33.53 3.55 -14.59
C GLY A 200 -33.22 4.88 -13.87
N GLY A 201 -32.03 5.07 -13.32
CA GLY A 201 -31.61 6.31 -12.68
C GLY A 201 -31.30 7.42 -13.69
N ALA A 202 -31.13 8.64 -13.17
CA ALA A 202 -30.75 9.78 -13.98
C ALA A 202 -29.28 9.69 -14.44
N THR A 203 -29.01 10.21 -15.63
CA THR A 203 -27.66 10.56 -16.09
C THR A 203 -27.29 11.94 -15.55
N THR A 204 -26.06 12.10 -15.06
CA THR A 204 -25.48 13.38 -14.63
C THR A 204 -24.12 13.58 -15.29
N THR A 205 -23.74 14.85 -15.50
CA THR A 205 -22.46 15.23 -16.11
C THR A 205 -21.71 16.19 -15.20
N ILE A 206 -20.41 15.96 -15.01
CA ILE A 206 -19.52 16.75 -14.17
C ILE A 206 -18.35 17.21 -15.05
N VAL A 207 -18.04 18.51 -15.01
CA VAL A 207 -16.87 19.08 -15.72
C VAL A 207 -15.72 19.15 -14.73
N CYS A 208 -14.60 18.55 -15.12
CA CYS A 208 -13.41 18.35 -14.32
C CYS A 208 -12.27 19.15 -14.98
N PRO A 209 -12.08 20.44 -14.62
CA PRO A 209 -11.03 21.27 -15.23
C PRO A 209 -9.65 20.75 -14.85
N GLN A 210 -8.71 20.76 -15.79
CA GLN A 210 -7.32 20.38 -15.54
C GLN A 210 -6.51 21.62 -15.17
N ALA A 211 -5.62 21.48 -14.17
CA ALA A 211 -4.74 22.56 -13.73
C ALA A 211 -3.44 22.65 -14.55
N ASP A 212 -3.09 21.56 -15.24
CA ASP A 212 -1.99 21.46 -16.20
C ASP A 212 -2.55 20.73 -17.42
N ALA A 213 -2.58 21.39 -18.57
CA ALA A 213 -3.18 20.86 -19.79
C ALA A 213 -2.32 19.78 -20.48
N ARG A 214 -1.05 19.63 -20.09
CA ARG A 214 -0.11 18.65 -20.67
C ARG A 214 0.33 17.58 -19.65
N SER A 215 -0.44 17.40 -18.58
CA SER A 215 -0.18 16.41 -17.52
C SER A 215 -0.39 14.95 -17.94
N GLY A 216 -1.20 14.68 -18.97
CA GLY A 216 -1.58 13.35 -19.46
C GLY A 216 -2.49 12.52 -18.53
N GLU A 217 -2.44 12.75 -17.21
CA GLU A 217 -3.32 12.15 -16.21
C GLU A 217 -4.39 13.13 -15.72
N TRP A 218 -5.60 12.61 -15.49
CA TRP A 218 -6.71 13.38 -14.89
C TRP A 218 -7.37 12.62 -13.73
N ALA A 219 -7.99 13.39 -12.84
CA ALA A 219 -8.83 12.90 -11.75
C ALA A 219 -10.13 13.71 -11.68
N CYS A 220 -11.25 13.06 -11.38
CA CYS A 220 -12.52 13.76 -11.14
C CYS A 220 -13.27 13.18 -9.93
N ALA A 221 -13.66 14.08 -9.03
CA ALA A 221 -14.51 13.75 -7.90
C ALA A 221 -15.97 13.75 -8.35
N TRP A 222 -16.71 12.70 -8.01
CA TRP A 222 -18.12 12.56 -8.36
C TRP A 222 -18.92 12.03 -7.18
N ASN A 223 -20.14 12.53 -7.02
CA ASN A 223 -21.00 12.14 -5.91
C ASN A 223 -22.09 11.20 -6.43
N ALA A 224 -22.05 9.94 -5.99
CA ALA A 224 -23.05 8.93 -6.32
C ALA A 224 -24.43 9.19 -5.66
N GLY A 225 -24.48 10.11 -4.68
CA GLY A 225 -25.68 10.51 -3.97
C GLY A 225 -26.31 9.34 -3.21
N THR A 226 -27.57 9.08 -3.51
CA THR A 226 -28.30 7.92 -2.99
C THR A 226 -28.31 6.79 -4.01
N LEU A 227 -27.79 5.64 -3.61
CA LEU A 227 -27.76 4.42 -4.42
C LEU A 227 -28.91 3.45 -4.09
N VAL A 228 -30.02 3.97 -3.53
CA VAL A 228 -31.20 3.17 -3.17
C VAL A 228 -31.89 2.63 -4.42
N GLY A 229 -31.93 1.30 -4.55
CA GLY A 229 -32.51 0.62 -5.72
C GLY A 229 -31.59 0.60 -6.94
N ALA A 230 -30.32 0.97 -6.80
CA ALA A 230 -29.30 0.81 -7.83
C ALA A 230 -28.57 -0.54 -7.69
N ASP A 231 -28.35 -1.20 -8.82
CA ASP A 231 -27.51 -2.39 -8.97
C ASP A 231 -26.08 -2.01 -9.42
N ALA A 232 -25.96 -0.90 -10.16
CA ALA A 232 -24.70 -0.43 -10.74
C ALA A 232 -24.69 1.09 -11.01
N VAL A 233 -23.51 1.63 -11.26
CA VAL A 233 -23.29 2.95 -11.87
C VAL A 233 -22.42 2.78 -13.12
N GLU A 234 -22.89 3.25 -14.26
CA GLU A 234 -22.08 3.35 -15.48
C GLU A 234 -21.37 4.72 -15.51
N LEU A 235 -20.07 4.71 -15.81
CA LEU A 235 -19.21 5.88 -15.98
C LEU A 235 -18.63 5.92 -17.40
N ARG A 236 -18.54 7.10 -17.99
CA ARG A 236 -17.74 7.36 -19.21
C ARG A 236 -17.25 8.80 -19.23
N ALA A 237 -16.17 9.10 -19.94
CA ALA A 237 -15.55 10.41 -19.97
C ALA A 237 -15.24 10.87 -21.41
N ARG A 238 -15.05 12.17 -21.60
CA ARG A 238 -14.53 12.78 -22.84
C ARG A 238 -13.78 14.07 -22.52
N GLY A 239 -12.85 14.46 -23.37
CA GLY A 239 -12.08 15.69 -23.18
C GLY A 239 -12.70 16.92 -23.85
N THR A 240 -12.22 18.08 -23.42
CA THR A 240 -12.18 19.32 -24.20
C THR A 240 -10.78 19.89 -24.08
N ASP A 241 -10.17 20.23 -25.22
CA ASP A 241 -8.82 20.80 -25.31
C ASP A 241 -8.79 22.29 -24.90
N THR A 242 -7.66 22.98 -25.10
CA THR A 242 -7.56 24.43 -24.86
C THR A 242 -8.20 25.31 -25.93
N LEU A 243 -8.47 24.79 -27.13
CA LEU A 243 -9.07 25.55 -28.25
C LEU A 243 -10.62 25.46 -28.27
N GLY A 244 -11.20 24.47 -27.60
CA GLY A 244 -12.65 24.22 -27.51
C GLY A 244 -13.15 22.98 -28.26
N ASN A 245 -12.27 22.23 -28.92
CA ASN A 245 -12.56 20.96 -29.55
C ASN A 245 -12.99 19.90 -28.52
N VAL A 246 -13.98 19.07 -28.85
CA VAL A 246 -14.59 18.12 -27.90
C VAL A 246 -14.39 16.69 -28.35
N GLY A 247 -13.67 15.92 -27.55
CA GLY A 247 -13.33 14.53 -27.82
C GLY A 247 -14.52 13.57 -27.81
N ALA A 248 -14.29 12.36 -28.33
CA ALA A 248 -15.24 11.27 -28.30
C ALA A 248 -15.49 10.77 -26.86
N TRP A 249 -16.65 10.15 -26.62
CA TRP A 249 -16.89 9.43 -25.37
C TRP A 249 -16.09 8.14 -25.30
N SER A 250 -15.39 7.95 -24.19
CA SER A 250 -14.74 6.69 -23.82
C SER A 250 -15.73 5.51 -23.83
N PRO A 251 -15.23 4.26 -23.90
CA PRO A 251 -15.99 3.09 -23.49
C PRO A 251 -16.56 3.28 -22.07
N ALA A 252 -17.75 2.72 -21.83
CA ALA A 252 -18.40 2.80 -20.52
C ALA A 252 -17.83 1.76 -19.55
N MET A 253 -17.53 2.20 -18.33
CA MET A 253 -17.10 1.37 -17.21
C MET A 253 -18.26 1.18 -16.23
N THR A 254 -18.62 -0.07 -15.94
CA THR A 254 -19.69 -0.38 -14.98
C THR A 254 -19.11 -0.67 -13.60
N LEU A 255 -19.50 0.13 -12.61
CA LEU A 255 -19.24 -0.09 -11.19
C LEU A 255 -20.42 -0.80 -10.55
N ARG A 256 -20.17 -1.80 -9.72
CA ARG A 256 -21.23 -2.46 -8.93
C ARG A 256 -21.66 -1.57 -7.78
N VAL A 257 -22.92 -1.66 -7.39
CA VAL A 257 -23.45 -1.09 -6.14
C VAL A 257 -23.65 -2.21 -5.13
N ASP A 258 -23.14 -2.00 -3.93
CA ASP A 258 -23.47 -2.78 -2.74
C ASP A 258 -23.55 -1.82 -1.54
N ARG A 259 -24.48 -2.09 -0.65
CA ARG A 259 -24.92 -1.23 0.47
C ARG A 259 -25.31 -2.03 1.71
N ILE A 260 -25.20 -3.35 1.69
CA ILE A 260 -25.51 -4.21 2.84
C ILE A 260 -24.19 -4.41 3.59
N PRO A 261 -24.06 -3.99 4.86
CA PRO A 261 -22.81 -4.17 5.56
C PRO A 261 -22.60 -5.64 5.97
N PRO A 262 -21.35 -6.13 5.91
CA PRO A 262 -21.02 -7.49 6.31
C PRO A 262 -21.23 -7.72 7.80
N THR A 263 -21.33 -8.99 8.19
CA THR A 263 -21.40 -9.43 9.58
C THR A 263 -20.07 -10.06 10.04
N VAL A 264 -19.76 -9.93 11.33
CA VAL A 264 -18.57 -10.55 11.96
C VAL A 264 -19.01 -11.72 12.81
N ILE A 265 -18.29 -12.84 12.71
CA ILE A 265 -18.44 -14.00 13.59
C ILE A 265 -17.07 -14.29 14.21
N LEU A 266 -16.98 -14.49 15.53
CA LEU A 266 -15.74 -14.96 16.18
C LEU A 266 -15.68 -16.49 16.16
N ASP A 267 -14.46 -17.05 16.09
CA ASP A 267 -14.26 -18.48 16.28
C ASP A 267 -14.76 -18.94 17.67
N ALA A 268 -15.28 -20.16 17.76
CA ALA A 268 -15.87 -20.69 18.99
C ALA A 268 -14.88 -20.74 20.17
N ASN A 269 -13.59 -20.97 19.92
CA ASN A 269 -12.56 -20.98 20.96
C ASN A 269 -12.20 -19.55 21.40
N LEU A 270 -12.15 -18.61 20.45
CA LEU A 270 -11.96 -17.18 20.76
C LEU A 270 -13.13 -16.64 21.58
N GLU A 271 -14.37 -16.88 21.16
CA GLU A 271 -15.56 -16.42 21.89
C GLU A 271 -15.64 -17.04 23.29
N ALA A 272 -15.36 -18.34 23.44
CA ALA A 272 -15.34 -19.00 24.75
C ALA A 272 -14.26 -18.43 25.68
N ALA A 273 -13.04 -18.18 25.18
CA ALA A 273 -11.96 -17.58 25.97
C ALA A 273 -12.31 -16.13 26.38
N LEU A 274 -12.84 -15.32 25.45
CA LEU A 274 -13.28 -13.96 25.73
C LEU A 274 -14.44 -13.92 26.74
N ALA A 275 -15.37 -14.87 26.66
CA ALA A 275 -16.47 -15.01 27.61
C ALA A 275 -16.02 -15.44 29.02
N GLY A 276 -14.88 -16.15 29.13
CA GLY A 276 -14.22 -16.44 30.41
C GLY A 276 -13.67 -15.20 31.13
N GLY A 277 -13.50 -14.08 30.41
CA GLY A 277 -13.15 -12.77 30.98
C GLY A 277 -11.70 -12.61 31.44
N VAL A 278 -10.92 -13.68 31.47
CA VAL A 278 -9.47 -13.69 31.67
C VAL A 278 -8.85 -14.52 30.54
N VAL A 279 -7.83 -13.99 29.88
CA VAL A 279 -7.25 -14.56 28.65
C VAL A 279 -5.74 -14.41 28.66
N ASN A 280 -5.01 -15.47 28.27
CA ASN A 280 -3.63 -15.34 27.79
C ASN A 280 -3.61 -15.17 26.26
N PRO A 281 -3.31 -13.96 25.73
CA PRO A 281 -3.29 -13.73 24.29
C PRO A 281 -2.14 -14.42 23.56
N ASN A 282 -1.12 -14.88 24.28
CA ASN A 282 0.03 -15.61 23.73
C ASN A 282 -0.31 -17.09 23.47
N ALA A 283 -1.37 -17.61 24.11
CA ALA A 283 -1.87 -18.97 23.95
C ALA A 283 -3.14 -19.05 23.07
N LEU A 284 -3.66 -17.91 22.61
CA LEU A 284 -4.94 -17.81 21.92
C LEU A 284 -4.79 -17.22 20.50
N THR A 285 -5.20 -17.98 19.49
CA THR A 285 -5.38 -17.47 18.13
C THR A 285 -6.65 -16.61 18.09
N TYR A 286 -6.52 -15.38 17.61
CA TYR A 286 -7.65 -14.50 17.34
C TYR A 286 -8.14 -14.80 15.93
N ALA A 287 -9.27 -15.52 15.81
CA ALA A 287 -9.82 -15.96 14.53
C ALA A 287 -11.34 -15.76 14.46
N GLY A 288 -11.87 -15.80 13.24
CA GLY A 288 -13.30 -15.70 12.98
C GLY A 288 -13.66 -15.76 11.50
N GLY A 289 -14.95 -15.59 11.23
CA GLY A 289 -15.53 -15.45 9.90
C GLY A 289 -16.04 -14.03 9.63
N VAL A 290 -16.28 -13.76 8.36
CA VAL A 290 -17.09 -12.66 7.84
C VAL A 290 -18.09 -13.25 6.86
N GLU A 291 -19.35 -12.86 6.98
CA GLU A 291 -20.43 -13.24 6.06
C GLU A 291 -21.12 -11.97 5.54
N ASP A 292 -21.35 -11.97 4.23
CA ASP A 292 -21.80 -10.85 3.39
C ASP A 292 -22.74 -11.42 2.29
N ASP A 293 -23.51 -10.60 1.55
CA ASP A 293 -24.30 -11.12 0.42
C ASP A 293 -23.56 -11.08 -0.92
N VAL A 294 -22.45 -10.33 -1.04
CA VAL A 294 -21.67 -10.26 -2.29
C VAL A 294 -20.18 -10.59 -2.11
N LEU A 295 -19.46 -9.89 -1.23
CA LEU A 295 -17.99 -10.01 -1.11
C LEU A 295 -17.46 -9.59 0.27
N ALA A 296 -17.12 -10.55 1.13
CA ALA A 296 -16.35 -10.33 2.35
C ALA A 296 -14.88 -10.02 2.02
N ARG A 297 -14.35 -8.84 2.41
CA ARG A 297 -13.01 -8.38 1.99
C ARG A 297 -11.96 -8.38 3.10
N ARG A 298 -12.28 -7.87 4.28
CA ARG A 298 -11.32 -7.75 5.40
C ARG A 298 -12.02 -7.59 6.76
N VAL A 299 -11.24 -7.71 7.83
CA VAL A 299 -11.60 -7.19 9.17
C VAL A 299 -10.61 -6.14 9.65
N GLU A 300 -11.03 -5.33 10.62
CA GLU A 300 -10.17 -4.42 11.39
C GLU A 300 -10.36 -4.68 12.90
N LEU A 301 -9.30 -5.15 13.57
CA LEU A 301 -9.29 -5.41 15.01
C LEU A 301 -8.82 -4.16 15.75
N HIS A 302 -9.72 -3.50 16.47
CA HIS A 302 -9.43 -2.39 17.37
C HIS A 302 -9.15 -2.96 18.76
N ILE A 303 -7.91 -2.80 19.25
CA ILE A 303 -7.48 -3.30 20.56
C ILE A 303 -7.16 -2.11 21.45
N ARG A 304 -7.91 -1.93 22.55
CA ARG A 304 -7.70 -0.84 23.52
C ARG A 304 -7.24 -1.38 24.86
N ARG A 305 -6.19 -0.78 25.43
CA ARG A 305 -5.60 -1.12 26.75
C ARG A 305 -5.20 0.17 27.48
N GLY A 306 -6.04 0.62 28.42
CA GLY A 306 -5.85 1.92 29.06
C GLY A 306 -5.83 3.05 28.00
N GLY A 307 -4.77 3.86 27.98
CA GLY A 307 -4.56 4.90 26.97
C GLY A 307 -4.03 4.41 25.61
N ILE A 308 -3.66 3.13 25.47
CA ILE A 308 -3.15 2.57 24.22
C ILE A 308 -4.32 2.09 23.36
N ALA A 309 -4.35 2.47 22.09
CA ALA A 309 -5.27 1.93 21.08
C ALA A 309 -4.47 1.49 19.84
N ASN A 310 -4.64 0.24 19.43
CA ASN A 310 -4.07 -0.32 18.21
C ASN A 310 -5.19 -0.69 17.22
N ARG A 311 -4.89 -0.63 15.92
CA ARG A 311 -5.77 -1.06 14.82
C ARG A 311 -5.01 -2.03 13.94
N LEU A 312 -5.50 -3.25 13.81
CA LEU A 312 -4.90 -4.30 13.00
C LEU A 312 -5.87 -4.70 11.87
N PRO A 313 -5.69 -4.21 10.63
CA PRO A 313 -6.41 -4.73 9.48
C PRO A 313 -5.89 -6.13 9.10
N LEU A 314 -6.80 -7.05 8.79
CA LEU A 314 -6.50 -8.40 8.31
C LEU A 314 -7.38 -8.69 7.08
N ALA A 315 -6.80 -9.23 6.01
CA ALA A 315 -7.59 -9.78 4.91
C ALA A 315 -8.38 -11.02 5.38
N VAL A 316 -9.53 -11.29 4.77
CA VAL A 316 -10.21 -12.59 4.89
C VAL A 316 -9.81 -13.51 3.74
N THR A 317 -9.92 -14.82 3.94
CA THR A 317 -9.61 -15.86 2.94
C THR A 317 -10.84 -16.78 2.77
N PRO A 318 -11.38 -17.00 1.56
CA PRO A 318 -11.16 -16.20 0.34
C PRO A 318 -11.53 -14.72 0.57
N GLY A 319 -10.92 -13.81 -0.19
CA GLY A 319 -11.07 -12.35 -0.04
C GLY A 319 -11.87 -11.69 -1.17
N ASP A 320 -12.60 -12.53 -1.91
CA ASP A 320 -13.24 -12.28 -3.20
C ASP A 320 -14.58 -13.03 -3.34
N ALA A 321 -15.14 -13.52 -2.23
CA ALA A 321 -16.42 -14.23 -2.16
C ALA A 321 -17.26 -13.72 -0.97
N ALA A 322 -18.57 -14.03 -0.98
CA ALA A 322 -19.55 -13.63 0.04
C ALA A 322 -19.23 -14.11 1.48
N SER A 323 -18.32 -15.08 1.65
CA SER A 323 -17.83 -15.45 2.99
C SER A 323 -16.33 -15.74 2.98
N GLY A 324 -15.68 -15.41 4.08
CA GLY A 324 -14.23 -15.60 4.26
C GLY A 324 -13.82 -15.64 5.73
N VAL A 325 -12.71 -16.31 6.03
CA VAL A 325 -12.17 -16.44 7.39
C VAL A 325 -10.90 -15.62 7.59
N TRP A 326 -10.69 -15.14 8.82
CA TRP A 326 -9.48 -14.42 9.24
C TRP A 326 -8.86 -15.09 10.47
N SER A 327 -7.55 -14.96 10.62
CA SER A 327 -6.87 -15.30 11.88
C SER A 327 -5.59 -14.49 12.09
N THR A 328 -5.20 -14.32 13.35
CA THR A 328 -3.93 -13.74 13.75
C THR A 328 -3.51 -14.28 15.13
N ALA A 329 -2.21 -14.40 15.37
CA ALA A 329 -1.65 -14.67 16.69
C ALA A 329 -1.15 -13.36 17.31
N ARG A 330 -1.20 -13.23 18.64
CA ARG A 330 -0.66 -12.06 19.35
C ARG A 330 0.43 -12.52 20.33
N THR A 331 1.46 -11.69 20.50
CA THR A 331 2.51 -11.94 21.50
C THR A 331 2.71 -10.69 22.34
N LEU A 332 2.53 -10.82 23.65
CA LEU A 332 2.64 -9.79 24.66
C LEU A 332 3.64 -10.23 25.73
N ALA A 333 4.71 -9.46 25.91
CA ALA A 333 5.66 -9.65 27.01
C ALA A 333 5.35 -8.70 28.17
N ALA A 334 5.36 -9.20 29.40
CA ALA A 334 5.16 -8.43 30.63
C ALA A 334 3.87 -7.59 30.70
N VAL A 335 2.77 -8.10 30.12
CA VAL A 335 1.43 -7.50 30.20
C VAL A 335 0.55 -8.43 31.04
N ASP A 336 0.22 -8.02 32.26
CA ASP A 336 -0.55 -8.84 33.20
C ASP A 336 -1.52 -7.98 34.03
N GLY A 337 -2.66 -8.54 34.42
CA GLY A 337 -3.74 -7.93 35.20
C GLY A 337 -4.54 -6.83 34.49
N LEU A 338 -4.03 -6.27 33.39
CA LEU A 338 -4.64 -5.16 32.66
C LEU A 338 -5.87 -5.59 31.86
N THR A 339 -6.91 -4.76 31.87
CA THR A 339 -8.09 -4.96 31.02
C THR A 339 -7.82 -4.49 29.59
N GLU A 340 -8.15 -5.35 28.63
CA GLU A 340 -8.28 -5.00 27.21
C GLU A 340 -9.75 -4.99 26.77
N THR A 341 -10.03 -4.18 25.74
CA THR A 341 -11.25 -4.28 24.94
C THR A 341 -10.85 -4.55 23.49
N LEU A 342 -11.34 -5.65 22.94
CA LEU A 342 -11.33 -5.95 21.51
C LEU A 342 -12.66 -5.48 20.91
N THR A 343 -12.60 -4.66 19.88
CA THR A 343 -13.73 -4.42 18.97
C THR A 343 -13.33 -4.84 17.56
N VAL A 344 -14.14 -5.63 16.89
CA VAL A 344 -13.92 -6.11 15.52
C VAL A 344 -14.95 -5.48 14.59
N TYR A 345 -14.50 -5.08 13.41
CA TYR A 345 -15.34 -4.66 12.29
C TYR A 345 -15.00 -5.47 11.04
N ALA A 346 -15.99 -5.86 10.26
CA ALA A 346 -15.80 -6.35 8.90
C ALA A 346 -15.98 -5.22 7.88
N TYR A 347 -15.38 -5.40 6.70
CA TYR A 347 -15.60 -4.59 5.52
C TYR A 347 -15.76 -5.48 4.28
N ASP A 348 -16.66 -5.09 3.39
CA ASP A 348 -16.97 -5.78 2.13
C ASP A 348 -16.13 -5.26 0.95
N GLY A 349 -16.50 -5.68 -0.28
CA GLY A 349 -15.90 -5.24 -1.53
C GLY A 349 -16.07 -3.75 -1.83
N ALA A 350 -17.28 -3.20 -1.62
CA ALA A 350 -17.58 -1.78 -1.81
C ALA A 350 -16.93 -0.91 -0.71
N GLY A 351 -16.74 -1.45 0.48
CA GLY A 351 -16.22 -0.79 1.66
C GLY A 351 -17.30 -0.37 2.67
N ASN A 352 -18.52 -0.93 2.62
CA ASN A 352 -19.42 -0.80 3.77
C ASN A 352 -18.82 -1.57 4.96
N ARG A 353 -19.38 -1.35 6.15
CA ARG A 353 -18.72 -1.66 7.42
C ARG A 353 -19.70 -2.17 8.45
N SER A 354 -19.38 -3.31 9.05
CA SER A 354 -20.21 -3.95 10.06
C SER A 354 -20.47 -3.06 11.28
N ASP A 355 -21.49 -3.46 12.05
CA ASP A 355 -21.63 -3.06 13.45
C ASP A 355 -20.42 -3.51 14.31
N ALA A 356 -20.29 -2.89 15.49
CA ALA A 356 -19.15 -3.05 16.40
C ALA A 356 -19.24 -4.31 17.27
N MET A 357 -18.66 -5.44 16.85
CA MET A 357 -18.57 -6.62 17.73
C MET A 357 -17.50 -6.41 18.81
N THR A 358 -17.93 -6.20 20.06
CA THR A 358 -17.02 -5.84 21.18
C THR A 358 -16.99 -6.90 22.29
N ARG A 359 -15.81 -7.14 22.85
CA ARG A 359 -15.55 -7.98 24.06
C ARG A 359 -14.49 -7.31 24.93
N SER A 360 -14.61 -7.43 26.26
CA SER A 360 -13.61 -6.94 27.23
C SER A 360 -13.18 -8.06 28.16
N TYR A 361 -11.88 -8.14 28.44
CA TYR A 361 -11.23 -9.22 29.20
C TYR A 361 -10.02 -8.69 29.94
N ARG A 362 -9.55 -9.40 30.97
CA ARG A 362 -8.22 -9.19 31.55
C ARG A 362 -7.18 -10.00 30.79
N VAL A 363 -6.05 -9.37 30.50
CA VAL A 363 -4.85 -10.06 30.03
C VAL A 363 -4.16 -10.67 31.23
N ASP A 364 -3.87 -11.96 31.15
CA ASP A 364 -3.06 -12.71 32.10
C ASP A 364 -2.04 -13.53 31.32
N THR A 365 -0.75 -13.32 31.60
CA THR A 365 0.35 -14.08 30.98
C THR A 365 1.28 -14.70 32.04
N ALA A 366 0.83 -14.81 33.28
CA ALA A 366 1.65 -15.29 34.40
C ALA A 366 1.19 -16.70 34.81
N ALA A 367 2.13 -17.64 34.95
CA ALA A 367 1.77 -18.97 35.44
C ALA A 367 1.78 -19.01 36.98
N PRO A 368 0.86 -19.79 37.62
CA PRO A 368 0.78 -19.89 39.07
C PRO A 368 2.11 -20.16 39.76
N VAL A 369 2.41 -19.40 40.81
CA VAL A 369 3.62 -19.63 41.62
C VAL A 369 3.33 -20.79 42.58
N VAL A 370 3.91 -21.96 42.30
CA VAL A 370 3.78 -23.17 43.13
C VAL A 370 5.06 -23.40 43.94
N THR A 371 4.91 -23.66 45.24
CA THR A 371 5.96 -24.22 46.09
C THR A 371 5.61 -25.67 46.45
N GLY A 372 6.60 -26.53 46.66
CA GLY A 372 6.36 -27.94 47.00
C GLY A 372 7.48 -28.57 47.82
N THR A 373 7.09 -29.08 48.99
CA THR A 373 7.92 -29.82 49.94
C THR A 373 7.60 -31.31 49.84
N GLN A 374 8.63 -32.14 49.73
CA GLN A 374 8.50 -33.60 49.81
C GLN A 374 8.82 -34.08 51.23
N HIS A 375 7.78 -34.51 51.96
CA HIS A 375 7.90 -35.00 53.33
C HIS A 375 8.37 -36.45 53.39
N VAL A 376 8.04 -37.26 52.39
CA VAL A 376 8.36 -38.69 52.35
C VAL A 376 9.00 -39.09 51.01
N ARG A 377 10.09 -39.84 51.09
CA ARG A 377 10.83 -40.38 49.93
C ARG A 377 10.76 -41.90 49.80
N ILE A 378 10.37 -42.58 50.88
CA ILE A 378 10.30 -44.04 50.98
C ILE A 378 9.00 -44.45 51.68
N LEU A 379 8.24 -45.31 51.03
CA LEU A 379 7.06 -45.99 51.59
C LEU A 379 7.19 -47.51 51.42
N TYR A 380 6.36 -48.23 52.15
CA TYR A 380 6.22 -49.68 52.05
C TYR A 380 4.77 -50.04 51.76
N LEU A 381 4.54 -50.99 50.86
CA LEU A 381 3.25 -51.66 50.68
C LEU A 381 3.18 -52.86 51.62
N ASN A 382 2.24 -52.81 52.56
CA ASN A 382 1.93 -53.95 53.42
C ASN A 382 1.39 -55.12 52.57
N PRO A 383 2.02 -56.30 52.60
CA PRO A 383 1.59 -57.43 51.77
C PRO A 383 0.20 -58.00 52.16
N ASP A 384 -0.28 -57.74 53.38
CA ASP A 384 -1.54 -58.33 53.88
C ASP A 384 -2.80 -57.54 53.49
N ASP A 385 -2.71 -56.20 53.34
CA ASP A 385 -3.85 -55.30 53.05
C ASP A 385 -3.58 -54.28 51.91
N ALA A 386 -2.40 -54.33 51.28
CA ALA A 386 -1.92 -53.39 50.27
C ALA A 386 -1.84 -51.91 50.71
N ALA A 387 -1.93 -51.60 52.02
CA ALA A 387 -1.83 -50.23 52.51
C ALA A 387 -0.40 -49.66 52.44
N LEU A 388 -0.30 -48.37 52.14
CA LEU A 388 0.97 -47.62 52.16
C LEU A 388 1.35 -47.22 53.60
N GLN A 389 2.54 -47.63 54.03
CA GLN A 389 3.07 -47.43 55.38
C GLN A 389 4.45 -46.76 55.40
N ALA A 390 4.78 -46.15 56.54
CA ALA A 390 6.06 -45.49 56.79
C ALA A 390 7.26 -46.44 56.85
N ALA A 391 8.46 -45.90 56.62
CA ALA A 391 9.68 -46.50 57.12
C ALA A 391 9.73 -46.49 58.65
N THR A 392 9.54 -47.65 59.29
CA THR A 392 9.59 -47.79 60.75
C THR A 392 11.01 -47.47 61.25
N GLY A 393 11.16 -46.36 61.97
CA GLY A 393 12.46 -45.87 62.47
C GLY A 393 12.88 -44.48 61.96
N LEU A 394 12.15 -43.88 61.03
CA LEU A 394 12.27 -42.44 60.76
C LEU A 394 11.65 -41.62 61.92
N LEU A 395 12.20 -40.43 62.19
CA LEU A 395 11.72 -39.53 63.27
C LEU A 395 10.34 -38.91 63.02
N VAL A 396 9.76 -39.12 61.83
CA VAL A 396 8.37 -38.79 61.51
C VAL A 396 7.69 -40.08 61.03
N ALA A 397 6.78 -40.61 61.84
CA ALA A 397 5.96 -41.76 61.46
C ALA A 397 4.83 -41.31 60.53
N TYR A 398 5.03 -41.46 59.22
CA TYR A 398 3.98 -41.23 58.22
C TYR A 398 2.75 -42.08 58.53
N GLN A 399 1.59 -41.43 58.66
CA GLN A 399 0.31 -42.10 58.86
C GLN A 399 -0.32 -42.42 57.50
N PRO A 400 -1.05 -43.54 57.34
CA PRO A 400 -1.84 -43.78 56.14
C PRO A 400 -2.76 -42.59 55.83
N GLY A 401 -2.71 -42.08 54.59
CA GLY A 401 -3.46 -40.89 54.17
C GLY A 401 -2.80 -39.55 54.50
N ALA A 402 -1.64 -39.51 55.17
CA ALA A 402 -0.86 -38.28 55.31
C ALA A 402 -0.28 -37.82 53.95
N PRO A 403 0.00 -36.52 53.75
CA PRO A 403 0.55 -36.04 52.49
C PRO A 403 2.03 -36.41 52.33
N VAL A 404 2.41 -36.86 51.14
CA VAL A 404 3.81 -37.09 50.74
C VAL A 404 4.41 -35.84 50.12
N LEU A 405 3.58 -35.08 49.39
CA LEU A 405 3.90 -33.75 48.86
C LEU A 405 2.92 -32.73 49.45
N SER A 406 3.40 -31.56 49.84
CA SER A 406 2.53 -30.41 50.16
C SER A 406 3.24 -29.09 49.92
N GLY A 407 2.50 -28.00 49.82
CA GLY A 407 3.08 -26.67 49.65
C GLY A 407 2.02 -25.59 49.51
N THR A 408 2.38 -24.53 48.79
CA THR A 408 1.46 -23.45 48.42
C THR A 408 1.33 -23.32 46.92
N VAL A 409 0.23 -22.75 46.47
CA VAL A 409 0.05 -22.21 45.13
C VAL A 409 -0.64 -20.86 45.23
N SER A 410 -0.14 -19.88 44.48
CA SER A 410 -0.69 -18.53 44.45
C SER A 410 -0.58 -17.95 43.04
N ASP A 411 -1.66 -17.34 42.57
CA ASP A 411 -1.67 -16.53 41.35
C ASP A 411 -2.42 -15.21 41.57
N ARG A 412 -2.40 -14.31 40.57
CA ARG A 412 -3.19 -13.08 40.49
C ARG A 412 -4.58 -13.33 39.93
N SER A 413 -4.74 -14.30 39.02
CA SER A 413 -6.04 -14.85 38.64
C SER A 413 -6.38 -16.05 39.53
N LEU A 414 -7.37 -16.86 39.13
CA LEU A 414 -7.78 -18.05 39.88
C LEU A 414 -7.02 -19.27 39.37
N VAL A 415 -6.46 -20.05 40.29
CA VAL A 415 -5.94 -21.39 39.99
C VAL A 415 -7.13 -22.29 39.64
N GLU A 416 -7.34 -22.55 38.35
CA GLU A 416 -8.42 -23.41 37.86
C GLU A 416 -8.25 -24.86 38.36
N ARG A 417 -7.01 -25.35 38.30
CA ARG A 417 -6.75 -26.79 38.38
C ARG A 417 -5.33 -27.08 38.87
N MET A 418 -5.23 -28.03 39.78
CA MET A 418 -3.94 -28.54 40.28
C MET A 418 -3.92 -30.07 40.23
N ARG A 419 -2.79 -30.66 39.83
CA ARG A 419 -2.67 -32.10 39.61
C ARG A 419 -1.25 -32.63 39.81
N VAL A 420 -1.10 -33.88 40.25
CA VAL A 420 0.18 -34.60 40.29
C VAL A 420 0.26 -35.58 39.12
N ARG A 421 1.26 -35.41 38.25
CA ARG A 421 1.67 -36.42 37.27
C ARG A 421 2.48 -37.49 37.98
N ILE A 422 2.05 -38.74 37.84
CA ILE A 422 2.70 -39.90 38.46
C ILE A 422 3.25 -40.78 37.35
N THR A 423 4.57 -40.82 37.18
CA THR A 423 5.23 -41.82 36.33
C THR A 423 5.58 -43.03 37.18
N ALA A 424 4.98 -44.17 36.87
CA ALA A 424 5.14 -45.44 37.57
C ALA A 424 6.45 -46.17 37.16
N PRO A 425 6.91 -47.18 37.92
CA PRO A 425 8.18 -47.88 37.67
C PRO A 425 8.25 -48.57 36.29
N GLY A 426 7.09 -48.98 35.74
CA GLY A 426 6.96 -49.53 34.39
C GLY A 426 6.75 -48.50 33.28
N GLY A 427 6.98 -47.21 33.54
CA GLY A 427 6.85 -46.12 32.57
C GLY A 427 5.42 -45.59 32.33
N GLY A 428 4.39 -46.30 32.82
CA GLY A 428 3.00 -45.83 32.76
C GLY A 428 2.79 -44.50 33.50
N VAL A 429 1.91 -43.64 32.99
CA VAL A 429 1.65 -42.30 33.55
C VAL A 429 0.18 -42.19 33.96
N THR A 430 -0.06 -41.78 35.21
CA THR A 430 -1.39 -41.38 35.72
C THR A 430 -1.37 -39.92 36.21
N TRP A 431 -2.55 -39.38 36.50
CA TRP A 431 -2.73 -38.03 37.03
C TRP A 431 -3.75 -38.05 38.18
N ASP A 432 -3.35 -37.51 39.32
CA ASP A 432 -4.24 -37.30 40.47
C ASP A 432 -4.61 -35.80 40.56
N SER A 433 -5.87 -35.48 40.83
CA SER A 433 -6.29 -34.11 41.14
C SER A 433 -5.87 -33.72 42.57
N VAL A 434 -5.48 -32.46 42.76
CA VAL A 434 -5.06 -31.91 44.05
C VAL A 434 -6.03 -30.83 44.47
N ALA A 435 -6.60 -30.95 45.67
CA ALA A 435 -7.40 -29.89 46.27
C ALA A 435 -6.51 -28.75 46.78
N VAL A 436 -6.97 -27.51 46.58
CA VAL A 436 -6.31 -26.28 47.03
C VAL A 436 -7.24 -25.56 47.99
N GLU A 437 -6.80 -25.35 49.23
CA GLU A 437 -7.57 -24.67 50.28
C GLU A 437 -6.75 -23.48 50.80
N GLY A 438 -7.28 -22.26 50.65
CA GLY A 438 -6.60 -21.03 51.10
C GLY A 438 -5.23 -20.77 50.47
N GLY A 439 -4.96 -21.33 49.28
CA GLY A 439 -3.64 -21.29 48.63
C GLY A 439 -2.63 -22.32 49.17
N ALA A 440 -3.02 -23.18 50.12
CA ALA A 440 -2.26 -24.37 50.49
C ALA A 440 -2.75 -25.59 49.72
N TRP A 441 -1.87 -26.54 49.45
CA TRP A 441 -2.20 -27.81 48.79
C TRP A 441 -1.45 -28.97 49.44
N SER A 442 -2.03 -30.17 49.36
CA SER A 442 -1.36 -31.39 49.80
C SER A 442 -1.85 -32.61 49.03
N TRP A 443 -0.99 -33.60 48.82
CA TRP A 443 -1.30 -34.81 48.07
C TRP A 443 -0.76 -36.05 48.79
N ALA A 444 -1.64 -37.05 48.95
CA ALA A 444 -1.35 -38.36 49.49
C ALA A 444 -1.48 -39.41 48.37
N PRO A 445 -0.44 -40.22 48.09
CA PRO A 445 -0.45 -41.21 47.02
C PRO A 445 -1.45 -42.34 47.25
N HIS A 446 -2.10 -42.79 46.18
CA HIS A 446 -2.76 -44.09 46.11
C HIS A 446 -2.03 -44.99 45.09
N LEU A 447 -1.01 -45.71 45.55
CA LEU A 447 -0.13 -46.54 44.71
C LEU A 447 -0.25 -48.00 45.10
N THR A 448 -0.28 -48.89 44.12
CA THR A 448 -0.59 -50.32 44.28
C THR A 448 0.56 -51.27 43.92
N SER A 449 1.74 -50.75 43.53
CA SER A 449 2.91 -51.55 43.18
C SER A 449 4.23 -50.99 43.73
N GLY A 450 5.22 -51.86 43.87
CA GLY A 450 6.56 -51.49 44.32
C GLY A 450 7.45 -50.99 43.17
N GLY A 451 8.37 -50.09 43.48
CA GLY A 451 9.40 -49.57 42.59
C GLY A 451 9.69 -48.08 42.80
N HIS A 452 10.37 -47.46 41.85
CA HIS A 452 10.66 -46.02 41.86
C HIS A 452 9.63 -45.26 41.01
N TYR A 453 9.00 -44.26 41.61
CA TYR A 453 8.05 -43.34 40.98
C TYR A 453 8.70 -41.96 40.81
N THR A 454 8.38 -41.31 39.69
CA THR A 454 8.75 -39.91 39.42
C THR A 454 7.49 -39.06 39.39
N LEU A 455 7.42 -38.05 40.25
CA LEU A 455 6.25 -37.20 40.43
C LEU A 455 6.55 -35.78 39.95
N HIS A 456 5.62 -35.17 39.24
CA HIS A 456 5.63 -33.73 38.95
C HIS A 456 4.30 -33.13 39.40
N VAL A 457 4.34 -31.95 40.00
CA VAL A 457 3.12 -31.23 40.41
C VAL A 457 2.92 -30.08 39.44
N GLU A 458 1.73 -30.00 38.85
CA GLU A 458 1.34 -29.00 37.88
C GLU A 458 0.16 -28.18 38.41
N ALA A 459 0.21 -26.87 38.25
CA ALA A 459 -0.92 -25.98 38.41
C ALA A 459 -1.25 -25.30 37.08
N THR A 460 -2.53 -25.03 36.85
CA THR A 460 -3.04 -24.22 35.74
C THR A 460 -4.01 -23.18 36.29
N ASP A 461 -3.93 -21.95 35.79
CA ASP A 461 -4.89 -20.89 36.08
C ASP A 461 -6.09 -20.89 35.10
N ALA A 462 -7.00 -19.93 35.30
CA ALA A 462 -8.16 -19.69 34.45
C ALA A 462 -7.82 -19.11 33.06
N ALA A 463 -6.59 -18.65 32.83
CA ALA A 463 -6.10 -18.17 31.53
C ALA A 463 -5.41 -19.27 30.71
N GLY A 464 -5.17 -20.44 31.31
CA GLY A 464 -4.50 -21.58 30.72
C GLY A 464 -2.98 -21.64 30.97
N ASN A 465 -2.40 -20.73 31.75
CA ASN A 465 -0.95 -20.74 32.00
C ASN A 465 -0.59 -21.88 32.96
N THR A 466 0.41 -22.67 32.60
CA THR A 466 0.85 -23.83 33.40
C THR A 466 2.20 -23.62 34.06
N SER A 467 2.32 -23.98 35.34
CA SER A 467 3.61 -24.13 36.02
C SER A 467 3.79 -25.57 36.51
N VAL A 468 5.04 -26.04 36.54
CA VAL A 468 5.39 -27.42 36.91
C VAL A 468 6.57 -27.42 37.89
N ILE A 469 6.48 -28.18 38.97
CA ILE A 469 7.55 -28.39 39.93
C ILE A 469 7.85 -29.88 40.17
N GLY A 470 9.10 -30.18 40.49
CA GLY A 470 9.66 -31.54 40.54
C GLY A 470 10.93 -31.63 39.66
N PRO A 471 11.36 -32.85 39.28
CA PRO A 471 10.80 -34.14 39.67
C PRO A 471 11.02 -34.44 41.16
N TYR A 472 9.99 -34.97 41.81
CA TYR A 472 10.12 -35.62 43.12
C TYR A 472 10.21 -37.13 42.95
N THR A 473 11.05 -37.79 43.75
CA THR A 473 11.29 -39.23 43.66
C THR A 473 10.71 -39.96 44.87
N LEU A 474 9.82 -40.92 44.63
CA LEU A 474 9.19 -41.73 45.67
C LEU A 474 9.50 -43.20 45.42
N THR A 475 10.13 -43.86 46.39
CA THR A 475 10.40 -45.30 46.32
C THR A 475 9.39 -46.05 47.17
N VAL A 476 8.69 -47.00 46.57
CA VAL A 476 7.74 -47.89 47.26
C VAL A 476 8.34 -49.29 47.28
N PHE A 477 8.57 -49.87 48.46
CA PHE A 477 8.99 -51.26 48.58
C PHE A 477 7.78 -52.18 48.77
N SER A 478 7.78 -53.36 48.17
CA SER A 478 6.67 -54.32 48.24
C SER A 478 7.14 -55.69 48.73
N GLY A 479 6.45 -56.26 49.72
CA GLY A 479 6.73 -57.59 50.29
C GLY A 479 7.14 -57.54 51.77
N ASN A 480 7.43 -58.70 52.36
CA ASN A 480 7.74 -58.84 53.80
C ASN A 480 9.00 -58.06 54.21
N VAL A 481 8.83 -56.96 54.93
CA VAL A 481 9.91 -56.05 55.33
C VAL A 481 10.58 -56.52 56.63
N THR A 482 11.54 -57.43 56.53
CA THR A 482 12.33 -57.87 57.71
C THR A 482 13.33 -56.79 58.14
N LEU A 483 12.90 -55.85 58.99
CA LEU A 483 13.77 -54.83 59.57
C LEU A 483 14.71 -55.42 60.63
N PHE A 484 15.98 -55.62 60.27
CA PHE A 484 17.02 -56.04 61.22
C PHE A 484 17.51 -54.85 62.06
N PRO A 485 17.49 -54.92 63.40
CA PRO A 485 18.20 -53.96 64.23
C PRO A 485 19.72 -54.21 64.11
N LEU A 486 20.46 -53.28 63.51
CA LEU A 486 21.93 -53.37 63.48
C LEU A 486 22.50 -53.26 64.90
N VAL A 487 22.96 -54.38 65.45
CA VAL A 487 23.91 -54.38 66.57
C VAL A 487 25.25 -53.90 66.05
N ARG A 488 25.71 -52.74 66.53
CA ARG A 488 26.99 -52.16 66.15
C ARG A 488 28.14 -53.00 66.71
N LEU A 489 28.68 -53.93 65.91
CA LEU A 489 29.91 -54.67 66.21
C LEU A 489 31.10 -53.71 66.24
N GLY A 490 31.36 -53.10 67.40
CA GLY A 490 32.35 -52.02 67.50
C GLY A 490 32.65 -51.57 68.93
N ARG A 491 33.44 -52.40 69.64
CA ARG A 491 34.05 -52.22 70.99
C ARG A 491 33.10 -52.40 72.18
N ILE A 492 33.69 -52.85 73.30
CA ILE A 492 33.04 -52.95 74.60
C ILE A 492 32.89 -51.53 75.16
N ALA A 493 31.65 -51.12 75.47
CA ALA A 493 31.39 -49.87 76.15
C ALA A 493 31.68 -50.01 77.65
N THR A 494 32.38 -49.04 78.23
CA THR A 494 32.42 -48.85 79.68
C THR A 494 31.11 -48.20 80.17
N PRO A 495 30.69 -48.40 81.44
CA PRO A 495 29.46 -47.80 81.94
C PRO A 495 29.50 -46.27 81.90
N GLY A 496 28.80 -45.65 80.94
CA GLY A 496 28.73 -44.20 80.77
C GLY A 496 28.42 -43.72 79.34
N ASP A 497 28.78 -44.49 78.31
CA ASP A 497 28.66 -44.04 76.91
C ASP A 497 27.21 -43.99 76.39
N VAL A 498 26.75 -42.81 75.98
CA VAL A 498 25.48 -42.61 75.28
C VAL A 498 25.69 -42.73 73.76
N VAL A 499 25.49 -43.92 73.21
CA VAL A 499 25.74 -44.20 71.79
C VAL A 499 24.53 -43.78 70.92
N PRO A 500 24.69 -42.88 69.92
CA PRO A 500 23.60 -42.54 69.01
C PRO A 500 23.25 -43.72 68.10
N ARG A 501 21.95 -44.05 68.02
CA ARG A 501 21.43 -45.21 67.26
C ARG A 501 21.13 -44.81 65.82
N LEU A 502 22.06 -45.10 64.90
CA LEU A 502 21.84 -44.95 63.47
C LEU A 502 21.11 -46.18 62.91
N TRP A 503 19.91 -45.98 62.37
CA TRP A 503 19.17 -47.01 61.63
C TRP A 503 19.40 -46.83 60.13
N LEU A 504 19.86 -47.89 59.46
CA LEU A 504 20.00 -47.97 58.01
C LEU A 504 19.06 -49.09 57.50
N PRO A 505 18.10 -48.81 56.61
CA PRO A 505 17.20 -49.84 56.10
C PRO A 505 17.97 -50.78 55.15
N TYR A 506 18.07 -52.06 55.52
CA TYR A 506 18.61 -53.11 54.66
C TYR A 506 17.49 -54.03 54.18
N VAL A 507 17.15 -53.93 52.89
CA VAL A 507 16.25 -54.89 52.23
C VAL A 507 17.07 -56.10 51.82
N ALA A 508 16.87 -57.22 52.51
CA ALA A 508 17.47 -58.50 52.12
C ALA A 508 16.86 -58.95 50.78
N ARG A 509 17.62 -58.84 49.68
CA ARG A 509 17.19 -59.35 48.38
C ARG A 509 17.03 -60.86 48.44
N GLY A 510 15.83 -61.36 48.14
CA GLY A 510 15.64 -62.78 47.81
C GLY A 510 16.52 -63.15 46.62
N ALA A 511 17.22 -64.28 46.70
CA ALA A 511 18.29 -64.60 45.76
C ALA A 511 17.77 -65.02 44.37
N GLN A 512 17.73 -64.06 43.45
CA GLN A 512 17.84 -64.27 42.01
C GLN A 512 18.88 -63.29 41.45
N GLY A 513 19.87 -63.81 40.73
CA GLY A 513 21.10 -63.07 40.43
C GLY A 513 21.05 -62.30 39.12
N TYR A 514 21.07 -60.96 39.21
CA TYR A 514 21.50 -60.08 38.13
C TYR A 514 22.51 -59.07 38.67
N ALA A 515 23.67 -58.98 38.03
CA ALA A 515 24.71 -58.04 38.39
C ALA A 515 24.39 -56.65 37.82
N ALA A 516 24.52 -55.62 38.65
CA ALA A 516 24.48 -54.22 38.23
C ALA A 516 25.79 -53.56 38.71
N ALA A 517 26.45 -52.81 37.83
CA ALA A 517 27.69 -52.12 38.15
C ALA A 517 27.44 -50.90 39.05
N GLU A 518 28.38 -50.60 39.94
CA GLU A 518 28.31 -49.51 40.91
C GLU A 518 28.90 -48.21 40.32
N PRO A 519 28.13 -47.11 40.24
CA PRO A 519 28.65 -45.81 39.80
C PRO A 519 29.27 -45.05 40.99
N THR A 520 30.58 -44.77 40.92
CA THR A 520 31.31 -43.99 41.92
C THR A 520 30.76 -42.56 42.07
N PRO A 521 30.46 -42.06 43.28
CA PRO A 521 30.02 -40.69 43.49
C PRO A 521 31.20 -39.70 43.43
N THR A 522 31.29 -38.91 42.36
CA THR A 522 32.19 -37.75 42.29
C THR A 522 31.53 -36.53 42.92
N SER A 523 32.17 -35.93 43.93
CA SER A 523 31.73 -34.65 44.49
C SER A 523 32.09 -33.48 43.58
N THR A 524 31.14 -32.62 43.25
CA THR A 524 31.35 -31.34 42.58
C THR A 524 30.76 -30.23 43.43
N ALA A 525 31.51 -29.13 43.61
CA ALA A 525 31.12 -28.03 44.51
C ALA A 525 30.06 -27.12 43.89
N THR A 526 29.18 -26.56 44.73
CA THR A 526 28.21 -25.54 44.32
C THR A 526 28.89 -24.26 43.87
N ALA A 527 28.69 -23.86 42.62
CA ALA A 527 29.01 -22.53 42.13
C ALA A 527 27.75 -21.65 42.15
N THR A 528 27.81 -20.51 42.84
CA THR A 528 26.72 -19.51 42.84
C THR A 528 26.72 -18.76 41.51
N ALA A 529 25.64 -18.87 40.74
CA ALA A 529 25.48 -18.14 39.48
C ALA A 529 24.67 -16.84 39.71
N THR A 530 25.36 -15.69 39.64
CA THR A 530 24.71 -14.38 39.49
C THR A 530 24.15 -14.25 38.07
N ALA A 531 23.00 -13.61 37.91
CA ALA A 531 22.40 -13.39 36.59
C ALA A 531 23.18 -12.34 35.78
N THR A 532 23.52 -12.68 34.53
CA THR A 532 24.03 -11.78 33.50
C THR A 532 23.21 -11.97 32.24
N ALA A 533 22.70 -10.89 31.65
CA ALA A 533 21.96 -10.94 30.39
C ALA A 533 22.91 -10.95 29.18
N THR A 534 22.51 -11.62 28.10
CA THR A 534 23.26 -11.70 26.83
C THR A 534 22.34 -11.38 25.66
N ALA A 535 22.82 -10.54 24.73
CA ALA A 535 22.09 -10.08 23.54
C ALA A 535 21.98 -11.19 22.45
N PRO A 536 21.04 -11.07 21.48
CA PRO A 536 20.84 -12.09 20.45
C PRO A 536 21.96 -12.07 19.39
N PRO A 537 22.43 -13.24 18.91
CA PRO A 537 23.37 -13.32 17.80
C PRO A 537 22.66 -13.34 16.43
N THR A 538 22.91 -12.32 15.61
CA THR A 538 22.63 -12.38 14.16
C THR A 538 23.72 -13.20 13.47
N GLY A 539 23.37 -14.21 12.68
CA GLY A 539 24.37 -15.05 12.00
C GLY A 539 23.77 -16.08 11.04
N THR A 540 23.63 -15.72 9.77
CA THR A 540 23.16 -16.62 8.70
C THR A 540 24.23 -17.66 8.35
N ALA A 541 23.86 -18.94 8.30
CA ALA A 541 24.72 -20.03 7.85
C ALA A 541 24.01 -20.90 6.80
N THR A 542 24.33 -20.67 5.53
CA THR A 542 23.87 -21.52 4.41
C THR A 542 24.58 -22.87 4.44
N VAL A 543 23.84 -23.98 4.30
CA VAL A 543 24.42 -25.32 4.16
C VAL A 543 23.72 -26.09 3.04
N THR A 544 24.50 -26.54 2.05
CA THR A 544 24.01 -27.28 0.88
C THR A 544 23.66 -28.73 1.25
N PRO A 545 22.48 -29.25 0.87
CA PRO A 545 22.14 -30.66 1.06
C PRO A 545 22.82 -31.55 0.00
N THR A 546 23.64 -32.50 0.43
CA THR A 546 24.17 -33.57 -0.42
C THR A 546 23.09 -34.61 -0.74
N ALA A 547 22.98 -35.01 -2.00
CA ALA A 547 21.95 -35.96 -2.43
C ALA A 547 22.25 -37.43 -2.03
N MET A 548 21.20 -38.16 -1.67
CA MET A 548 21.16 -39.63 -1.70
C MET A 548 19.80 -40.06 -2.28
N GLY A 549 19.81 -41.02 -3.22
CA GLY A 549 18.71 -41.16 -4.19
C GLY A 549 17.48 -41.92 -3.71
N ALA A 550 16.32 -41.55 -4.28
CA ALA A 550 15.11 -42.36 -4.32
C ALA A 550 14.95 -43.00 -5.73
N ALA A 551 14.32 -44.17 -5.81
CA ALA A 551 14.24 -44.95 -7.05
C ALA A 551 13.04 -44.56 -7.94
N THR A 552 13.27 -44.48 -9.25
CA THR A 552 12.26 -44.14 -10.26
C THR A 552 11.54 -45.37 -10.82
N PRO A 553 10.20 -45.42 -10.85
CA PRO A 553 9.45 -46.32 -11.72
C PRO A 553 9.24 -45.66 -13.10
N THR A 554 9.81 -46.24 -14.15
CA THR A 554 9.62 -45.78 -15.54
C THR A 554 8.28 -46.24 -16.10
N LEU A 555 7.54 -45.35 -16.77
CA LEU A 555 6.47 -45.71 -17.69
C LEU A 555 6.79 -45.18 -19.09
N ALA A 556 6.65 -46.04 -20.10
CA ALA A 556 6.85 -45.72 -21.51
C ALA A 556 5.50 -45.66 -22.24
N PRO A 557 5.32 -44.78 -23.23
CA PRO A 557 4.12 -44.78 -24.06
C PRO A 557 4.10 -46.00 -24.99
N SER A 558 2.91 -46.58 -25.18
CA SER A 558 2.65 -47.61 -26.19
C SER A 558 1.38 -47.25 -26.94
N ALA A 559 1.39 -47.40 -28.27
CA ALA A 559 0.28 -47.07 -29.15
C ALA A 559 -0.14 -48.30 -29.95
N THR A 560 -1.44 -48.58 -29.96
CA THR A 560 -2.13 -49.54 -30.84
C THR A 560 -3.54 -49.01 -31.11
N ALA A 561 -4.12 -49.30 -32.27
CA ALA A 561 -5.31 -48.62 -32.79
C ALA A 561 -6.56 -49.52 -32.88
N THR A 562 -7.72 -48.85 -32.98
CA THR A 562 -8.94 -49.19 -33.75
C THR A 562 -9.52 -50.61 -33.70
N GLU A 563 -10.83 -50.70 -33.43
CA GLU A 563 -11.85 -51.49 -34.20
C GLU A 563 -13.25 -50.93 -33.85
N VAL A 564 -14.28 -51.25 -34.64
CA VAL A 564 -15.64 -50.63 -34.60
C VAL A 564 -16.73 -51.72 -34.65
N PRO A 565 -17.93 -51.48 -34.10
CA PRO A 565 -19.14 -51.93 -34.80
C PRO A 565 -20.27 -50.88 -34.88
N SER A 566 -21.06 -50.96 -35.96
CA SER A 566 -22.29 -50.18 -36.22
C SER A 566 -23.55 -51.03 -35.95
N PRO A 567 -24.73 -50.40 -35.72
CA PRO A 567 -25.81 -50.42 -36.74
C PRO A 567 -26.34 -48.99 -37.09
N THR A 568 -26.91 -48.65 -38.25
CA THR A 568 -28.03 -49.23 -39.08
C THR A 568 -29.42 -48.89 -38.47
N ASP A 569 -30.38 -48.22 -39.13
CA ASP A 569 -30.46 -47.71 -40.52
C ASP A 569 -31.45 -46.52 -40.74
N MET A 570 -31.43 -45.98 -41.98
CA MET A 570 -32.38 -45.14 -42.76
C MET A 570 -33.90 -45.10 -42.41
N PRO A 571 -34.71 -44.17 -43.02
CA PRO A 571 -34.45 -43.14 -44.05
C PRO A 571 -34.93 -41.72 -43.59
N THR A 572 -35.28 -40.66 -44.35
CA THR A 572 -35.49 -40.26 -45.79
C THR A 572 -35.33 -38.70 -45.86
N ASP A 573 -35.38 -37.88 -46.93
CA ASP A 573 -35.57 -37.99 -48.40
C ASP A 573 -34.83 -36.81 -49.12
N THR A 574 -35.35 -36.31 -50.26
CA THR A 574 -34.66 -35.50 -51.30
C THR A 574 -35.67 -34.68 -52.15
N PRO A 575 -35.30 -33.86 -53.18
CA PRO A 575 -34.07 -33.08 -53.46
C PRO A 575 -34.41 -31.56 -53.75
N PRO A 576 -33.86 -30.82 -54.75
CA PRO A 576 -32.67 -29.97 -54.59
C PRO A 576 -32.80 -28.51 -55.13
N SER A 577 -31.70 -27.75 -55.07
CA SER A 577 -31.36 -26.73 -56.09
C SER A 577 -29.84 -26.58 -56.26
N THR A 578 -29.42 -26.26 -57.49
CA THR A 578 -28.03 -26.13 -57.97
C THR A 578 -27.51 -24.68 -57.78
N VAL A 579 -26.23 -24.28 -57.98
CA VAL A 579 -25.37 -24.40 -59.19
C VAL A 579 -23.86 -24.38 -58.88
N THR A 580 -23.14 -25.13 -59.72
CA THR A 580 -21.69 -25.35 -59.88
C THR A 580 -20.83 -24.12 -60.24
N LEU A 581 -19.53 -24.11 -59.86
CA LEU A 581 -18.37 -23.87 -60.76
C LEU A 581 -17.00 -24.16 -60.09
N ALA A 582 -15.98 -24.43 -60.91
CA ALA A 582 -14.57 -24.78 -60.60
C ALA A 582 -13.68 -24.35 -61.81
N PRO A 583 -12.36 -24.66 -61.99
CA PRO A 583 -11.32 -25.34 -61.18
C PRO A 583 -10.05 -24.43 -60.97
N THR A 584 -8.79 -24.79 -60.62
CA THR A 584 -7.81 -25.71 -61.29
C THR A 584 -6.46 -25.91 -60.54
N ALA A 585 -6.17 -27.16 -60.14
CA ALA A 585 -4.93 -27.97 -60.14
C ALA A 585 -3.44 -27.44 -60.02
N THR A 586 -2.66 -28.14 -59.16
CA THR A 586 -1.17 -28.45 -59.21
C THR A 586 -0.17 -27.30 -58.91
N VAL A 587 1.07 -27.46 -58.39
CA VAL A 587 2.06 -28.59 -58.33
C VAL A 587 2.87 -28.60 -57.00
N THR A 588 3.45 -29.76 -56.64
CA THR A 588 4.43 -30.00 -55.54
C THR A 588 5.81 -29.33 -55.77
N PRO A 589 6.65 -29.13 -54.72
CA PRO A 589 7.71 -30.10 -54.43
C PRO A 589 7.96 -30.38 -52.91
N MET A 590 9.01 -31.15 -52.59
CA MET A 590 9.29 -31.70 -51.25
C MET A 590 10.74 -31.43 -50.79
N ALA A 591 10.89 -31.02 -49.51
CA ALA A 591 12.04 -31.10 -48.59
C ALA A 591 13.50 -30.83 -49.05
N THR A 592 14.19 -29.99 -48.26
CA THR A 592 15.67 -29.98 -48.06
C THR A 592 15.98 -29.63 -46.59
N ASP A 593 17.07 -30.17 -46.04
CA ASP A 593 17.47 -30.07 -44.62
C ASP A 593 18.36 -28.87 -44.24
N ALA A 594 18.52 -28.70 -42.92
CA ALA A 594 19.63 -28.10 -42.17
C ALA A 594 19.77 -26.55 -42.08
N PRO A 595 19.82 -25.97 -40.85
CA PRO A 595 20.20 -24.58 -40.61
C PRO A 595 21.71 -24.39 -40.37
N THR A 596 22.25 -23.25 -40.82
CA THR A 596 23.62 -22.80 -40.55
C THR A 596 23.63 -21.78 -39.40
N PRO A 597 24.58 -21.81 -38.44
CA PRO A 597 24.56 -20.94 -37.28
C PRO A 597 24.97 -19.49 -37.58
N THR A 598 24.26 -18.53 -36.98
CA THR A 598 24.62 -17.10 -36.97
C THR A 598 25.54 -16.81 -35.79
N LEU A 599 26.59 -16.00 -36.00
CA LEU A 599 27.54 -15.60 -34.97
C LEU A 599 27.00 -14.46 -34.10
N ALA A 600 27.25 -14.53 -32.79
CA ALA A 600 26.98 -13.44 -31.87
C ALA A 600 28.11 -12.38 -31.90
N PRO A 601 27.80 -11.07 -31.76
CA PRO A 601 28.81 -10.02 -31.70
C PRO A 601 29.59 -10.07 -30.37
N SER A 602 30.89 -9.78 -30.43
CA SER A 602 31.77 -9.73 -29.25
C SER A 602 31.61 -8.42 -28.49
N ALA A 603 31.51 -8.49 -27.17
CA ALA A 603 31.63 -7.32 -26.30
C ALA A 603 33.11 -6.93 -26.13
N THR A 604 33.46 -5.68 -26.45
CA THR A 604 34.77 -5.09 -26.17
C THR A 604 34.72 -4.36 -24.84
N ALA A 605 35.65 -4.66 -23.94
CA ALA A 605 35.79 -3.92 -22.68
C ALA A 605 36.62 -2.64 -22.88
N THR A 606 36.13 -1.53 -22.33
CA THR A 606 36.85 -0.26 -22.25
C THR A 606 36.97 0.12 -20.77
N GLU A 607 38.18 0.46 -20.31
CA GLU A 607 38.42 0.85 -18.91
C GLU A 607 37.87 2.26 -18.61
N ALA A 608 37.43 2.47 -17.37
CA ALA A 608 37.07 3.78 -16.82
C ALA A 608 37.85 4.03 -15.52
N PRO A 609 38.30 5.26 -15.23
CA PRO A 609 39.22 5.54 -14.14
C PRO A 609 38.56 5.51 -12.74
N SER A 610 39.32 5.10 -11.74
CA SER A 610 38.89 5.02 -10.34
C SER A 610 38.97 6.37 -9.62
N PRO A 611 37.87 6.86 -8.99
CA PRO A 611 37.95 7.87 -7.95
C PRO A 611 38.32 7.21 -6.61
N THR A 612 39.37 7.71 -5.96
CA THR A 612 39.71 7.37 -4.58
C THR A 612 39.35 8.53 -3.69
N ASP A 613 38.53 8.32 -2.66
CA ASP A 613 38.51 9.24 -1.52
C ASP A 613 38.10 8.55 -0.21
N THR A 614 38.52 9.12 0.92
CA THR A 614 38.43 8.48 2.26
C THR A 614 37.58 9.31 3.23
N PRO A 615 36.52 8.75 3.84
CA PRO A 615 35.70 9.47 4.80
C PRO A 615 36.43 9.64 6.15
N THR A 616 36.69 10.88 6.54
CA THR A 616 37.09 11.25 7.90
C THR A 616 35.84 11.37 8.78
N PRO A 617 35.81 10.86 10.02
CA PRO A 617 34.64 10.98 10.89
C PRO A 617 34.44 12.42 11.37
N ILE A 618 33.17 12.84 11.48
CA ILE A 618 32.75 14.12 12.06
C ILE A 618 32.14 13.84 13.46
N GLU A 619 32.40 14.73 14.41
CA GLU A 619 31.97 14.56 15.80
C GLU A 619 30.45 14.73 15.99
N THR A 620 29.90 14.10 17.03
CA THR A 620 28.46 14.12 17.35
C THR A 620 28.19 15.06 18.53
N GLU A 621 27.66 16.25 18.26
CA GLU A 621 27.12 17.10 19.33
C GLU A 621 25.77 16.58 19.84
N THR A 622 25.55 16.68 21.15
CA THR A 622 24.36 16.15 21.84
C THR A 622 23.37 17.27 22.15
N ALA A 623 22.22 17.27 21.48
CA ALA A 623 21.15 18.22 21.74
C ALA A 623 20.55 18.01 23.15
N THR A 624 20.81 18.95 24.06
CA THR A 624 20.20 18.98 25.41
C THR A 624 19.00 19.92 25.40
N ALA A 625 17.80 19.37 25.64
CA ALA A 625 16.57 20.16 25.70
C ALA A 625 16.36 20.79 27.08
N THR A 626 16.31 22.12 27.14
CA THR A 626 15.91 22.91 28.30
C THR A 626 14.67 23.73 27.92
N MET A 627 13.64 23.75 28.76
CA MET A 627 12.45 24.57 28.52
C MET A 627 12.60 25.97 29.10
N GLU A 628 12.13 26.99 28.37
CA GLU A 628 11.98 28.37 28.83
C GLU A 628 10.56 28.88 28.45
N PRO A 629 9.86 29.65 29.31
CA PRO A 629 8.46 30.03 29.09
C PRO A 629 8.28 31.16 28.05
N PRO A 630 7.07 31.33 27.48
CA PRO A 630 6.81 32.31 26.42
C PRO A 630 6.87 33.77 26.92
N PRO A 631 7.34 34.72 26.08
CA PRO A 631 7.34 36.14 26.40
C PRO A 631 5.95 36.78 26.29
N SER A 632 5.74 37.87 27.04
CA SER A 632 4.51 38.67 27.02
C SER A 632 4.39 39.50 25.73
N GLU A 633 3.14 39.75 25.32
CA GLU A 633 2.81 40.74 24.29
C GLU A 633 3.28 42.16 24.69
N ALA A 634 3.65 42.95 23.69
CA ALA A 634 3.90 44.38 23.81
C ALA A 634 3.37 45.10 22.54
N THR A 635 2.46 46.06 22.73
CA THR A 635 1.81 46.81 21.64
C THR A 635 2.78 47.71 20.87
N ALA A 636 2.68 47.72 19.55
CA ALA A 636 3.36 48.68 18.66
C ALA A 636 2.35 49.46 17.79
N THR A 637 2.57 50.77 17.66
CA THR A 637 1.71 51.70 16.91
C THR A 637 1.98 51.60 15.39
N PRO A 638 0.96 51.66 14.51
CA PRO A 638 1.17 51.61 13.07
C PRO A 638 1.92 52.85 12.54
N ALA A 639 2.82 52.63 11.57
CA ALA A 639 3.51 53.67 10.82
C ALA A 639 2.81 53.96 9.48
N VAL A 640 2.96 55.18 8.96
CA VAL A 640 2.27 55.68 7.76
C VAL A 640 3.06 55.30 6.49
N ALA A 641 2.34 54.86 5.45
CA ALA A 641 2.92 54.60 4.13
C ALA A 641 3.16 55.90 3.33
N PRO A 642 4.23 56.00 2.53
CA PRO A 642 4.43 57.12 1.61
C PRO A 642 3.43 57.05 0.44
N SER A 643 2.98 58.21 -0.04
CA SER A 643 2.10 58.33 -1.21
C SER A 643 2.92 58.36 -2.50
N ASP A 644 2.47 57.63 -3.52
CA ASP A 644 2.87 57.89 -4.89
C ASP A 644 2.46 59.31 -5.31
N THR A 645 3.18 59.87 -6.29
CA THR A 645 2.88 61.15 -6.92
C THR A 645 3.22 61.04 -8.41
N PRO A 646 2.22 61.01 -9.31
CA PRO A 646 2.48 60.94 -10.75
C PRO A 646 3.03 62.28 -11.25
N ALA A 647 4.07 62.22 -12.09
CA ALA A 647 4.52 63.37 -12.87
C ALA A 647 3.59 63.58 -14.08
N VAL A 648 3.40 64.84 -14.49
CA VAL A 648 2.54 65.22 -15.61
C VAL A 648 3.41 65.61 -16.80
N GLU A 649 3.11 65.01 -17.96
CA GLU A 649 3.57 65.51 -19.27
C GLU A 649 2.42 66.30 -19.95
N ILE A 650 2.77 67.22 -20.85
CA ILE A 650 1.87 68.30 -21.28
C ILE A 650 1.48 68.15 -22.76
N GLU A 651 0.19 68.03 -23.01
CA GLU A 651 -0.47 68.35 -24.28
C GLU A 651 -1.47 69.52 -24.05
N ALA A 652 -1.82 70.27 -25.10
CA ALA A 652 -2.36 71.63 -24.95
C ALA A 652 -3.68 71.90 -25.70
N GLY A 653 -4.55 72.68 -25.05
CA GLY A 653 -5.63 73.44 -25.71
C GLY A 653 -7.05 73.15 -25.23
N GLY A 654 -7.93 74.15 -25.34
CA GLY A 654 -9.38 74.01 -25.13
C GLY A 654 -9.95 74.80 -23.94
N GLU A 655 -10.45 76.01 -24.22
CA GLU A 655 -11.26 76.76 -23.26
C GLU A 655 -12.67 76.17 -23.14
N SER A 656 -13.24 76.09 -21.94
CA SER A 656 -14.25 77.07 -21.48
C SER A 656 -14.67 76.84 -20.03
N ALA A 657 -15.41 77.79 -19.46
CA ALA A 657 -15.79 77.78 -18.04
C ALA A 657 -17.31 77.66 -17.80
N SER A 658 -17.72 76.89 -16.79
CA SER A 658 -18.82 77.26 -15.88
C SER A 658 -18.98 76.30 -14.68
N THR A 659 -18.91 76.88 -13.48
CA THR A 659 -19.56 76.42 -12.23
C THR A 659 -20.78 77.34 -11.96
N PRO A 660 -21.64 77.17 -10.92
CA PRO A 660 -21.53 76.32 -9.72
C PRO A 660 -22.85 75.61 -9.25
N THR A 661 -22.82 75.12 -8.00
CA THR A 661 -23.95 74.95 -7.03
C THR A 661 -24.84 73.70 -7.19
N GLN A 662 -24.95 72.76 -6.23
CA GLN A 662 -25.31 72.93 -4.80
C GLN A 662 -24.86 71.74 -3.89
N ALA A 663 -25.11 71.87 -2.58
CA ALA A 663 -24.90 70.91 -1.50
C ALA A 663 -26.02 71.12 -0.42
N PRO A 664 -26.02 70.48 0.76
CA PRO A 664 -25.98 69.04 1.07
C PRO A 664 -27.12 68.59 2.03
N THR A 665 -27.19 67.29 2.35
CA THR A 665 -27.90 66.69 3.50
C THR A 665 -27.18 65.36 3.83
N ALA A 666 -26.78 64.97 5.05
CA ALA A 666 -27.43 64.95 6.38
C ALA A 666 -28.66 64.01 6.41
N GLU A 667 -28.86 63.09 7.38
CA GLU A 667 -28.12 62.74 8.61
C GLU A 667 -28.39 61.25 8.97
N ASP A 668 -27.38 60.49 9.42
CA ASP A 668 -27.26 59.87 10.77
C ASP A 668 -27.90 58.46 10.93
N GLY A 669 -27.56 57.69 11.97
CA GLY A 669 -28.25 56.40 12.29
C GLY A 669 -27.41 55.20 12.75
N THR A 670 -26.58 55.36 13.78
CA THR A 670 -25.85 54.33 14.58
C THR A 670 -26.43 52.89 14.72
N GLY A 671 -25.57 51.87 14.90
CA GLY A 671 -25.99 50.54 15.40
C GLY A 671 -24.96 49.38 15.41
N ALA A 672 -24.24 49.19 16.53
CA ALA A 672 -23.63 47.88 16.92
C ALA A 672 -24.63 47.10 17.83
N VAL A 673 -24.50 45.83 18.26
CA VAL A 673 -23.37 44.97 18.67
C VAL A 673 -23.77 43.48 18.47
N PRO A 674 -22.87 42.52 18.17
CA PRO A 674 -23.21 41.10 17.94
C PRO A 674 -23.24 40.23 19.22
N TYR A 675 -23.73 38.97 19.12
CA TYR A 675 -23.45 37.90 20.10
C TYR A 675 -23.70 36.47 19.56
N VAL A 676 -22.85 35.54 20.03
CA VAL A 676 -22.84 34.06 19.85
C VAL A 676 -22.62 33.55 18.42
#